data_AF-A0AAU8MKJ8-F1
#
_entry.id   AF-A0AAU8MKJ8-F1
#
_cell.length_a   1.000
_cell.length_b   1.000
_cell.length_c   1.000
_cell.angle_alpha   90.00
_cell.angle_beta   90.00
_cell.angle_gamma   90.00
#
_symmetry.space_group_name_H-M   'P 1'
#
loop_
_entity.id
_entity.type
_entity.pdbx_description
1 polymer ?
#
loop_
_entity_poly.entity_id
_entity_poly.type
_entity_poly.pdbx_seq_one_letter_code
_entity_poly.pdbx_strand_id
1 'polypeptide(L)'
;MTRTGAGQVYGFTENHQSTIIASGFGAPAYSDPYANSVGGVTGIFHFGFDGEFPRAPDDAPAGAFSTTVIDFKFNGVVSSPDNTIISLFDPGSGDAGLTGPFTYNFDAFYQGAAIDTSTWTVTVVDPYPPTGTPTNYTWNAATATYTLSSFPSATGGNFPDTLVFINTNNTTFDRLVLTANGLATDTLGVGFGSANVPNLPVTLRKTWVNGKSGDTVNLTLAGAGAENPTPGTSTPPSTTTAATANGLPGQTVTLSETFATGSAANYTIAWECRRVSNNSLVASGTGANGSFSMPADSGVVCTFTNTRIAQQINLAKTWQNATVNHAISATTTGGTNNPTLAATANTSNETDVGAAVTVYAGDVLTLPAETFSSGSQANYLTAVACAGGSTLASGSTGRQLTISNGTAATTCTYTNTRQPVVRLQKSLPLGRFVATDQFALSVVGPGAPAPVTTTGSGSTANGSVIVDPATIAAAYTLSETAAAGANLGNYTVSWNCSNAFAGGQTPSGNGASFSITPVAGDDLTCTLVNTRLPLADLSITKTNTPGVNGDIDQANDTLARGATTTYTIVVTNNGPDAVTGAVLRDPAASRTGLNCPGPALCSGAGCPAANLPLAQLDTGVTLATLAAAPPDNRVTVTLTCAIQ
;
A
#
# COMPACT_ATOMS: atom_id res chain seq x y z
N MET A 1 22.91 -29.27 -57.50
CA MET A 1 23.72 -29.11 -58.73
C MET A 1 23.73 -30.43 -59.50
N THR A 2 23.48 -30.41 -60.81
CA THR A 2 23.47 -31.61 -61.68
C THR A 2 24.22 -31.26 -62.97
N ARG A 3 25.22 -32.04 -63.39
CA ARG A 3 26.05 -31.79 -64.59
C ARG A 3 25.67 -32.69 -65.75
N THR A 4 25.65 -32.15 -66.97
CA THR A 4 25.43 -32.89 -68.22
C THR A 4 26.60 -32.78 -69.24
N GLY A 5 27.69 -32.04 -68.92
CA GLY A 5 28.86 -31.76 -69.80
C GLY A 5 30.22 -32.32 -69.33
N ALA A 6 31.37 -31.75 -69.75
CA ALA A 6 32.73 -32.28 -69.52
C ALA A 6 33.58 -31.65 -68.37
N GLY A 7 33.17 -30.55 -67.71
CA GLY A 7 33.99 -29.81 -66.70
C GLY A 7 33.79 -30.15 -65.21
N GLN A 8 34.75 -29.88 -64.32
CA GLN A 8 34.63 -30.20 -62.88
C GLN A 8 33.54 -29.38 -62.16
N VAL A 9 32.87 -29.97 -61.16
CA VAL A 9 31.85 -29.30 -60.32
C VAL A 9 32.24 -29.46 -58.86
N TYR A 10 32.28 -28.35 -58.12
CA TYR A 10 32.42 -28.35 -56.67
C TYR A 10 31.04 -28.13 -56.03
N GLY A 11 30.56 -29.12 -55.26
CA GLY A 11 29.27 -29.07 -54.58
C GLY A 11 29.39 -28.59 -53.14
N PHE A 12 28.43 -27.80 -52.67
CA PHE A 12 28.30 -27.45 -51.26
C PHE A 12 26.85 -27.57 -50.75
N THR A 13 26.72 -27.88 -49.46
CA THR A 13 25.48 -28.01 -48.71
C THR A 13 25.18 -26.71 -47.96
N GLU A 14 23.97 -26.20 -48.08
CA GLU A 14 23.47 -25.03 -47.36
C GLU A 14 23.29 -25.33 -45.87
N ASN A 15 23.83 -24.49 -44.98
CA ASN A 15 23.42 -24.41 -43.58
C ASN A 15 23.23 -22.94 -43.22
N HIS A 16 21.98 -22.57 -42.90
CA HIS A 16 21.58 -21.22 -42.53
C HIS A 16 22.35 -20.73 -41.28
N GLN A 17 22.87 -19.51 -41.36
CA GLN A 17 23.31 -18.63 -40.26
C GLN A 17 24.15 -19.26 -39.13
N SER A 18 25.46 -19.09 -39.21
CA SER A 18 26.26 -18.56 -38.08
C SER A 18 27.67 -18.24 -38.58
N THR A 19 28.30 -17.24 -37.97
CA THR A 19 29.72 -16.90 -38.12
C THR A 19 30.58 -18.14 -38.31
N ILE A 20 31.20 -18.30 -39.48
CA ILE A 20 32.22 -19.33 -39.68
C ILE A 20 33.46 -18.88 -38.89
N ILE A 21 33.59 -19.35 -37.65
CA ILE A 21 34.91 -19.60 -37.07
C ILE A 21 35.25 -21.02 -37.51
N ALA A 22 35.91 -21.15 -38.67
CA ALA A 22 36.47 -22.43 -39.10
C ALA A 22 37.70 -22.73 -38.23
N SER A 23 37.51 -23.34 -37.07
CA SER A 23 38.61 -23.99 -36.35
C SER A 23 38.93 -25.30 -37.07
N GLY A 24 40.00 -25.32 -37.87
CA GLY A 24 40.59 -26.58 -38.35
C GLY A 24 41.19 -26.60 -39.75
N PHE A 25 40.96 -25.59 -40.59
CA PHE A 25 41.64 -25.47 -41.88
C PHE A 25 42.20 -24.06 -42.01
N GLY A 26 43.52 -23.97 -42.19
CA GLY A 26 44.21 -22.69 -42.35
C GLY A 26 43.66 -21.96 -43.56
N ALA A 27 42.92 -20.89 -43.33
CA ALA A 27 42.64 -19.90 -44.35
C ALA A 27 43.98 -19.29 -44.80
N PRO A 28 44.33 -19.33 -46.10
CA PRO A 28 45.31 -18.39 -46.60
C PRO A 28 44.69 -17.00 -46.44
N ALA A 29 45.37 -16.14 -45.68
CA ALA A 29 45.07 -14.73 -45.63
C ALA A 29 45.49 -14.10 -46.97
N TYR A 30 44.64 -14.20 -47.97
CA TYR A 30 44.60 -13.25 -49.07
C TYR A 30 43.24 -12.55 -49.02
N SER A 31 43.20 -11.46 -48.27
CA SER A 31 42.32 -10.36 -48.64
C SER A 31 42.81 -9.90 -50.01
N ASP A 32 42.11 -10.24 -51.08
CA ASP A 32 42.23 -9.45 -52.30
C ASP A 32 41.81 -8.00 -51.91
N PRO A 33 42.73 -7.02 -51.95
CA PRO A 33 42.40 -5.64 -51.59
C PRO A 33 41.37 -4.99 -52.53
N TYR A 34 40.95 -5.66 -53.60
CA TYR A 34 39.98 -5.13 -54.57
C TYR A 34 38.56 -5.71 -54.45
N ALA A 35 38.36 -6.81 -53.70
CA ALA A 35 37.02 -7.27 -53.28
C ALA A 35 36.51 -6.54 -52.02
N ASN A 36 37.35 -5.69 -51.41
CA ASN A 36 36.90 -4.73 -50.40
C ASN A 36 36.22 -3.53 -51.09
N SER A 37 34.90 -3.58 -51.10
CA SER A 37 34.02 -2.41 -51.27
C SER A 37 34.11 -1.69 -52.63
N VAL A 38 33.45 -2.28 -53.62
CA VAL A 38 32.63 -1.47 -54.53
C VAL A 38 31.17 -1.64 -54.07
N GLY A 39 30.67 -0.71 -53.26
CA GLY A 39 29.23 -0.62 -52.92
C GLY A 39 28.78 -1.21 -51.57
N GLY A 40 29.68 -1.60 -50.67
CA GLY A 40 29.32 -2.03 -49.32
C GLY A 40 28.65 -3.40 -49.20
N VAL A 41 28.76 -4.26 -50.21
CA VAL A 41 28.18 -5.61 -50.18
C VAL A 41 28.81 -6.44 -49.05
N THR A 42 27.99 -6.98 -48.14
CA THR A 42 28.40 -8.03 -47.18
C THR A 42 27.73 -9.35 -47.56
N GLY A 43 28.45 -10.46 -47.47
CA GLY A 43 27.89 -11.81 -47.70
C GLY A 43 28.16 -12.42 -49.08
N ILE A 44 29.10 -11.87 -49.86
CA ILE A 44 29.60 -12.56 -51.06
C ILE A 44 30.41 -13.77 -50.59
N PHE A 45 29.93 -14.98 -50.89
CA PHE A 45 30.72 -16.19 -50.76
C PHE A 45 31.44 -16.44 -52.09
N HIS A 46 32.77 -16.34 -52.10
CA HIS A 46 33.58 -16.82 -53.21
C HIS A 46 33.62 -18.36 -53.18
N PHE A 47 33.19 -18.98 -54.26
CA PHE A 47 33.39 -20.41 -54.50
C PHE A 47 34.61 -20.58 -55.40
N GLY A 48 35.80 -20.33 -54.86
CA GLY A 48 37.08 -20.51 -55.55
C GLY A 48 38.15 -20.98 -54.55
N PHE A 49 38.99 -21.92 -54.98
CA PHE A 49 40.15 -22.38 -54.22
C PHE A 49 41.41 -21.65 -54.69
N ASP A 50 42.31 -21.35 -53.77
CA ASP A 50 43.70 -20.99 -54.08
C ASP A 50 44.45 -22.21 -54.62
N GLY A 51 45.08 -22.06 -55.79
CA GLY A 51 46.15 -22.95 -56.26
C GLY A 51 45.97 -23.46 -57.68
N GLU A 52 46.76 -22.90 -58.61
CA GLU A 52 47.13 -23.59 -59.84
C GLU A 52 47.95 -24.83 -59.46
N PHE A 53 47.42 -26.06 -59.56
CA PHE A 53 48.12 -27.33 -59.91
C PHE A 53 47.27 -28.60 -59.61
N PRO A 54 47.41 -29.71 -60.38
CA PRO A 54 47.99 -29.84 -61.71
C PRO A 54 46.90 -29.83 -62.79
N ARG A 55 47.27 -29.29 -63.97
CA ARG A 55 46.60 -29.54 -65.24
C ARG A 55 46.05 -30.98 -65.24
N ALA A 56 44.76 -31.15 -65.54
CA ALA A 56 44.36 -32.40 -66.17
C ALA A 56 45.27 -32.54 -67.40
N PRO A 57 46.14 -33.56 -67.44
CA PRO A 57 46.93 -33.79 -68.63
C PRO A 57 45.93 -34.07 -69.75
N ASP A 58 45.94 -33.17 -70.74
CA ASP A 58 45.86 -33.52 -72.16
C ASP A 58 44.75 -34.51 -72.51
N ASP A 59 43.52 -34.03 -72.76
CA ASP A 59 42.52 -34.78 -73.53
C ASP A 59 41.37 -33.92 -74.12
N ALA A 60 41.40 -32.58 -73.99
CA ALA A 60 40.52 -31.68 -74.74
C ALA A 60 41.37 -30.77 -75.63
N PRO A 61 41.16 -30.75 -76.96
CA PRO A 61 41.84 -29.81 -77.84
C PRO A 61 41.60 -28.37 -77.36
N ALA A 62 42.64 -27.53 -77.40
CA ALA A 62 42.48 -26.09 -77.24
C ALA A 62 41.38 -25.59 -78.20
N GLY A 63 40.28 -25.06 -77.64
CA GLY A 63 39.10 -24.62 -78.39
C GLY A 63 37.89 -25.57 -78.40
N ALA A 64 37.85 -26.64 -77.59
CA ALA A 64 36.64 -27.45 -77.43
C ALA A 64 35.59 -26.73 -76.56
N PHE A 65 34.40 -26.45 -77.13
CA PHE A 65 33.25 -25.89 -76.42
C PHE A 65 32.56 -26.96 -75.54
N SER A 66 32.21 -26.61 -74.31
CA SER A 66 31.41 -27.43 -73.39
C SER A 66 30.16 -26.68 -72.95
N THR A 67 29.04 -27.39 -72.86
CA THR A 67 27.83 -26.92 -72.19
C THR A 67 27.82 -27.41 -70.74
N THR A 68 27.83 -26.48 -69.80
CA THR A 68 27.70 -26.73 -68.37
C THR A 68 26.36 -26.19 -67.89
N VAL A 69 25.50 -27.06 -67.36
CA VAL A 69 24.24 -26.67 -66.72
C VAL A 69 24.41 -26.76 -65.21
N ILE A 70 24.01 -25.71 -64.49
CA ILE A 70 24.01 -25.65 -63.03
C ILE A 70 22.58 -25.35 -62.57
N ASP A 71 21.96 -26.33 -61.91
CA ASP A 71 20.62 -26.22 -61.33
C ASP A 71 20.72 -25.92 -59.83
N PHE A 72 20.39 -24.67 -59.47
CA PHE A 72 20.24 -24.17 -58.10
C PHE A 72 18.79 -24.35 -57.68
N LYS A 73 18.56 -25.07 -56.58
CA LYS A 73 17.25 -25.25 -55.96
C LYS A 73 17.34 -24.80 -54.52
N PHE A 74 16.44 -23.92 -54.11
CA PHE A 74 16.41 -23.35 -52.78
C PHE A 74 15.32 -24.04 -51.95
N ASN A 75 15.59 -24.34 -50.68
CA ASN A 75 14.61 -24.98 -49.79
C ASN A 75 13.64 -23.92 -49.24
N GLY A 76 12.48 -23.76 -49.89
CA GLY A 76 11.39 -22.85 -49.46
C GLY A 76 11.15 -21.69 -50.43
N VAL A 77 10.20 -20.80 -50.09
CA VAL A 77 9.98 -19.55 -50.85
C VAL A 77 11.10 -18.59 -50.50
N VAL A 78 12.17 -18.62 -51.29
CA VAL A 78 13.21 -17.59 -51.24
C VAL A 78 12.68 -16.43 -52.06
N SER A 79 12.27 -15.34 -51.40
CA SER A 79 12.38 -14.03 -52.03
C SER A 79 13.88 -13.82 -52.23
N SER A 80 14.38 -14.05 -53.45
CA SER A 80 15.76 -13.71 -53.77
C SER A 80 16.00 -12.29 -53.25
N PRO A 81 17.00 -12.07 -52.38
CA PRO A 81 17.35 -10.72 -51.99
C PRO A 81 17.70 -9.91 -53.25
N ASP A 82 17.44 -8.60 -53.21
CA ASP A 82 17.69 -7.67 -54.30
C ASP A 82 19.16 -7.77 -54.75
N ASN A 83 19.41 -7.98 -56.06
CA ASN A 83 20.73 -7.99 -56.72
C ASN A 83 21.59 -9.25 -56.51
N THR A 84 21.31 -10.31 -57.27
CA THR A 84 22.17 -11.50 -57.32
C THR A 84 23.56 -11.20 -57.91
N ILE A 85 24.62 -11.55 -57.20
CA ILE A 85 26.01 -11.31 -57.62
C ILE A 85 26.59 -12.58 -58.24
N ILE A 86 26.73 -12.62 -59.57
CA ILE A 86 27.24 -13.81 -60.26
C ILE A 86 28.64 -13.52 -60.82
N SER A 87 29.70 -13.73 -60.04
CA SER A 87 31.08 -13.60 -60.54
C SER A 87 31.42 -14.73 -61.50
N LEU A 88 31.46 -14.48 -62.80
CA LEU A 88 31.44 -15.58 -63.75
C LEU A 88 32.82 -16.11 -64.22
N PHE A 89 33.96 -15.39 -64.14
CA PHE A 89 35.18 -15.86 -64.84
C PHE A 89 36.54 -15.50 -64.24
N ASP A 90 37.43 -16.49 -64.27
CA ASP A 90 38.90 -16.37 -64.30
C ASP A 90 39.40 -17.06 -65.59
N PRO A 91 39.76 -16.32 -66.65
CA PRO A 91 40.32 -16.90 -67.86
C PRO A 91 41.77 -17.33 -67.61
N GLY A 92 42.04 -18.62 -67.69
CA GLY A 92 43.38 -19.17 -67.49
C GLY A 92 44.40 -18.63 -68.50
N SER A 93 45.69 -18.82 -68.19
CA SER A 93 46.84 -18.27 -68.93
C SER A 93 47.00 -18.72 -70.41
N GLY A 94 46.05 -19.48 -70.96
CA GLY A 94 46.02 -19.97 -72.33
C GLY A 94 44.89 -19.42 -73.22
N ASP A 95 43.93 -18.67 -72.67
CA ASP A 95 42.65 -18.37 -73.36
C ASP A 95 42.61 -16.97 -74.01
N ALA A 96 43.75 -16.26 -73.99
CA ALA A 96 43.90 -14.94 -74.60
C ALA A 96 43.73 -14.98 -76.13
N GLY A 97 42.77 -14.21 -76.65
CA GLY A 97 42.52 -14.08 -78.09
C GLY A 97 41.51 -15.07 -78.67
N LEU A 98 40.88 -15.92 -77.83
CA LEU A 98 39.76 -16.75 -78.24
C LEU A 98 38.51 -15.89 -78.46
N THR A 99 37.87 -16.07 -79.62
CA THR A 99 36.65 -15.37 -80.01
C THR A 99 35.43 -16.28 -79.83
N GLY A 100 34.38 -15.73 -79.24
CA GLY A 100 33.14 -16.42 -78.91
C GLY A 100 32.19 -16.59 -80.12
N PRO A 101 30.89 -16.88 -79.87
CA PRO A 101 30.17 -16.48 -78.66
C PRO A 101 30.27 -17.49 -77.50
N PHE A 102 30.60 -16.99 -76.31
CA PHE A 102 30.41 -17.71 -75.05
C PHE A 102 29.13 -17.19 -74.39
N THR A 103 28.20 -18.08 -74.03
CA THR A 103 26.86 -17.68 -73.60
C THR A 103 26.50 -18.22 -72.22
N TYR A 104 25.89 -17.40 -71.39
CA TYR A 104 25.46 -17.73 -70.04
C TYR A 104 23.97 -17.37 -69.94
N ASN A 105 23.13 -18.40 -69.99
CA ASN A 105 21.67 -18.26 -69.95
C ASN A 105 21.15 -18.52 -68.54
N PHE A 106 20.26 -17.66 -68.06
CA PHE A 106 19.69 -17.76 -66.72
C PHE A 106 18.18 -18.03 -66.81
N ASP A 107 17.77 -19.26 -66.52
CA ASP A 107 16.36 -19.65 -66.47
C ASP A 107 15.89 -19.72 -65.01
N ALA A 108 15.03 -18.77 -64.61
CA ALA A 108 14.48 -18.72 -63.26
C ALA A 108 13.08 -19.37 -63.20
N PHE A 109 12.81 -20.08 -62.11
CA PHE A 109 11.52 -20.71 -61.85
C PHE A 109 11.02 -20.41 -60.44
N TYR A 110 9.70 -20.34 -60.30
CA TYR A 110 9.01 -20.32 -59.01
C TYR A 110 7.94 -21.40 -59.00
N GLN A 111 8.02 -22.35 -58.06
CA GLN A 111 7.08 -23.45 -57.89
C GLN A 111 6.85 -24.25 -59.20
N GLY A 112 7.91 -24.35 -60.03
CA GLY A 112 7.88 -25.05 -61.31
C GLY A 112 7.40 -24.23 -62.51
N ALA A 113 6.94 -22.98 -62.33
CA ALA A 113 6.62 -22.07 -63.42
C ALA A 113 7.84 -21.20 -63.79
N ALA A 114 8.09 -20.99 -65.09
CA ALA A 114 9.13 -20.08 -65.54
C ALA A 114 8.79 -18.62 -65.20
N ILE A 115 9.80 -17.85 -64.83
CA ILE A 115 9.66 -16.43 -64.47
C ILE A 115 10.10 -15.57 -65.64
N ASP A 116 9.41 -14.44 -65.81
CA ASP A 116 9.84 -13.39 -66.73
C ASP A 116 11.09 -12.69 -66.18
N THR A 117 12.23 -12.91 -66.84
CA THR A 117 13.52 -12.31 -66.53
C THR A 117 13.82 -11.07 -67.36
N SER A 118 12.86 -10.59 -68.17
CA SER A 118 13.04 -9.45 -69.09
C SER A 118 13.39 -8.13 -68.40
N THR A 119 13.10 -8.03 -67.10
CA THR A 119 13.42 -6.86 -66.29
C THR A 119 14.83 -6.92 -65.72
N TRP A 120 15.54 -8.05 -65.79
CA TRP A 120 16.86 -8.19 -65.18
C TRP A 120 17.89 -7.35 -65.92
N THR A 121 18.81 -6.75 -65.16
CA THR A 121 19.88 -5.91 -65.73
C THR A 121 21.23 -6.45 -65.34
N VAL A 122 22.19 -6.40 -66.26
CA VAL A 122 23.57 -6.77 -65.98
C VAL A 122 24.45 -5.53 -65.81
N THR A 123 25.39 -5.60 -64.88
CA THR A 123 26.52 -4.68 -64.78
C THR A 123 27.80 -5.51 -64.83
N VAL A 124 28.75 -5.12 -65.67
CA VAL A 124 30.04 -5.81 -65.81
C VAL A 124 31.15 -4.88 -65.36
N VAL A 125 32.03 -5.37 -64.49
CA VAL A 125 33.14 -4.61 -63.93
C VAL A 125 34.44 -5.38 -64.16
N ASP A 126 35.41 -4.70 -64.74
CA ASP A 126 36.82 -5.12 -64.70
C ASP A 126 37.45 -4.51 -63.44
N PRO A 127 37.86 -5.32 -62.45
CA PRO A 127 38.48 -4.83 -61.22
C PRO A 127 39.91 -4.32 -61.44
N TYR A 128 40.56 -4.59 -62.59
CA TYR A 128 41.95 -4.25 -62.84
C TYR A 128 42.14 -2.98 -63.70
N PRO A 129 43.14 -2.12 -63.40
CA PRO A 129 43.40 -0.93 -64.19
C PRO A 129 43.99 -1.20 -65.59
N PRO A 130 43.70 -0.35 -66.61
CA PRO A 130 42.80 0.80 -66.55
C PRO A 130 41.34 0.35 -66.49
N THR A 131 40.63 0.81 -65.46
CA THR A 131 39.24 0.45 -65.16
C THR A 131 38.34 0.96 -66.28
N GLY A 132 37.89 0.06 -67.14
CA GLY A 132 36.91 0.33 -68.20
C GLY A 132 35.81 -0.71 -68.15
N THR A 133 34.59 -0.34 -68.52
CA THR A 133 33.53 -1.33 -68.77
C THR A 133 33.97 -2.19 -69.96
N PRO A 134 34.11 -3.52 -69.81
CA PRO A 134 34.46 -4.38 -70.94
C PRO A 134 33.43 -4.18 -72.08
N THR A 135 33.88 -4.01 -73.33
CA THR A 135 32.98 -3.76 -74.49
C THR A 135 32.65 -5.02 -75.29
N ASN A 136 33.26 -6.14 -74.91
CA ASN A 136 33.23 -7.46 -75.52
C ASN A 136 32.06 -8.32 -74.99
N TYR A 137 30.97 -7.71 -74.53
CA TYR A 137 29.78 -8.44 -74.09
C TYR A 137 28.48 -7.83 -74.59
N THR A 138 27.42 -8.64 -74.58
CA THR A 138 26.04 -8.20 -74.76
C THR A 138 25.14 -8.85 -73.70
N TRP A 139 24.07 -8.14 -73.31
CA TRP A 139 23.03 -8.65 -72.44
C TRP A 139 21.70 -8.66 -73.19
N ASN A 140 21.11 -9.83 -73.34
CA ASN A 140 19.75 -9.98 -73.81
C ASN A 140 18.82 -10.18 -72.61
N ALA A 141 18.16 -9.10 -72.17
CA ALA A 141 17.27 -9.16 -71.02
C ALA A 141 16.07 -10.12 -71.26
N ALA A 142 15.52 -10.16 -72.48
CA ALA A 142 14.34 -10.96 -72.80
C ALA A 142 14.56 -12.47 -72.61
N THR A 143 15.81 -12.92 -72.71
CA THR A 143 16.19 -14.32 -72.47
C THR A 143 17.12 -14.48 -71.26
N ALA A 144 17.40 -13.39 -70.53
CA ALA A 144 18.45 -13.30 -69.53
C ALA A 144 19.74 -14.02 -69.96
N THR A 145 20.24 -13.67 -71.16
CA THR A 145 21.45 -14.26 -71.71
C THR A 145 22.57 -13.24 -71.72
N TYR A 146 23.65 -13.52 -70.99
CA TYR A 146 24.91 -12.82 -71.09
C TYR A 146 25.77 -13.49 -72.16
N THR A 147 26.23 -12.72 -73.16
CA THR A 147 27.11 -13.23 -74.23
C THR A 147 28.41 -12.47 -74.24
N LEU A 148 29.52 -13.20 -74.17
CA LEU A 148 30.87 -12.67 -74.29
C LEU A 148 31.40 -12.96 -75.71
N SER A 149 31.80 -11.91 -76.43
CA SER A 149 32.26 -12.00 -77.83
C SER A 149 33.73 -12.39 -77.97
N SER A 150 34.54 -12.15 -76.95
CA SER A 150 35.96 -12.51 -76.90
C SER A 150 36.46 -12.40 -75.47
N PHE A 151 37.47 -13.17 -75.08
CA PHE A 151 38.15 -12.90 -73.81
C PHE A 151 39.04 -11.65 -73.96
N PRO A 152 39.01 -10.69 -73.01
CA PRO A 152 39.90 -9.52 -73.07
C PRO A 152 41.35 -9.98 -73.03
N SER A 153 42.19 -9.55 -73.98
CA SER A 153 43.61 -9.87 -73.95
C SER A 153 44.32 -8.90 -73.02
N ALA A 154 44.86 -9.37 -71.89
CA ALA A 154 45.75 -8.54 -71.09
C ALA A 154 47.19 -8.66 -71.61
N THR A 155 47.69 -7.64 -72.30
CA THR A 155 49.13 -7.45 -72.47
C THR A 155 49.71 -7.01 -71.12
N GLY A 156 50.23 -7.94 -70.30
CA GLY A 156 50.91 -7.58 -69.06
C GLY A 156 50.93 -8.60 -67.92
N GLY A 157 50.30 -9.78 -68.05
CA GLY A 157 50.36 -10.82 -67.02
C GLY A 157 49.38 -10.69 -65.85
N ASN A 158 48.45 -9.73 -65.90
CA ASN A 158 47.24 -9.74 -65.06
C ASN A 158 46.11 -10.35 -65.88
N PHE A 159 45.59 -11.50 -65.47
CA PHE A 159 44.42 -12.10 -66.10
C PHE A 159 43.17 -11.28 -65.73
N PRO A 160 42.32 -10.87 -66.69
CA PRO A 160 41.17 -10.05 -66.38
C PRO A 160 40.06 -10.90 -65.76
N ASP A 161 39.94 -10.86 -64.43
CA ASP A 161 38.78 -11.38 -63.73
C ASP A 161 37.56 -10.51 -64.06
N THR A 162 36.62 -11.01 -64.85
CA THR A 162 35.43 -10.23 -65.20
C THR A 162 34.32 -10.50 -64.20
N LEU A 163 34.01 -9.50 -63.37
CA LEU A 163 32.90 -9.56 -62.43
C LEU A 163 31.59 -9.18 -63.12
N VAL A 164 30.60 -10.08 -63.07
CA VAL A 164 29.26 -9.86 -63.63
C VAL A 164 28.25 -9.74 -62.50
N PHE A 165 27.43 -8.70 -62.52
CA PHE A 165 26.41 -8.43 -61.51
C PHE A 165 25.05 -8.48 -62.18
N ILE A 166 24.14 -9.31 -61.68
CA ILE A 166 22.78 -9.43 -62.22
C ILE A 166 21.79 -8.88 -61.20
N ASN A 167 21.25 -7.70 -61.49
CA ASN A 167 20.13 -7.20 -60.72
C ASN A 167 18.85 -7.92 -61.18
N THR A 168 18.28 -8.69 -60.25
CA THR A 168 17.05 -9.47 -60.45
C THR A 168 15.78 -8.64 -60.26
N ASN A 169 15.89 -7.34 -59.95
CA ASN A 169 14.79 -6.38 -59.79
C ASN A 169 13.63 -6.93 -58.94
N ASN A 170 13.97 -7.52 -57.79
CA ASN A 170 13.05 -8.05 -56.78
C ASN A 170 12.15 -9.19 -57.29
N THR A 171 12.56 -9.86 -58.36
CA THR A 171 11.88 -11.08 -58.83
C THR A 171 12.10 -12.23 -57.85
N THR A 172 11.01 -12.96 -57.55
CA THR A 172 11.01 -14.09 -56.60
C THR A 172 11.17 -15.40 -57.36
N PHE A 173 12.14 -16.25 -56.98
CA PHE A 173 12.38 -17.56 -57.58
C PHE A 173 12.84 -18.59 -56.53
N ASP A 174 12.43 -19.86 -56.68
CA ASP A 174 12.85 -20.98 -55.83
C ASP A 174 13.80 -21.95 -56.55
N ARG A 175 14.04 -21.71 -57.84
CA ARG A 175 15.01 -22.45 -58.65
C ARG A 175 15.61 -21.54 -59.72
N LEU A 176 16.92 -21.62 -59.91
CA LEU A 176 17.65 -20.93 -60.96
C LEU A 176 18.50 -21.95 -61.72
N VAL A 177 18.39 -21.98 -63.04
CA VAL A 177 19.18 -22.84 -63.91
C VAL A 177 20.10 -21.96 -64.75
N LEU A 178 21.41 -22.11 -64.53
CA LEU A 178 22.44 -21.48 -65.34
C LEU A 178 22.89 -22.47 -66.42
N THR A 179 22.73 -22.11 -67.69
CA THR A 179 23.31 -22.84 -68.81
C THR A 179 24.47 -22.03 -69.39
N ALA A 180 25.68 -22.48 -69.12
CA ALA A 180 26.93 -21.91 -69.62
C ALA A 180 27.42 -22.70 -70.84
N ASN A 181 27.63 -22.02 -71.96
CA ASN A 181 28.34 -22.56 -73.12
C ASN A 181 29.68 -21.83 -73.22
N GLY A 182 30.74 -22.50 -72.79
CA GLY A 182 32.08 -21.93 -72.60
C GLY A 182 33.18 -22.91 -73.00
N LEU A 183 34.42 -22.61 -72.65
CA LEU A 183 35.53 -23.55 -72.86
C LEU A 183 35.46 -24.68 -71.83
N ALA A 184 35.95 -25.86 -72.20
CA ALA A 184 35.94 -27.02 -71.32
C ALA A 184 36.81 -26.88 -70.06
N THR A 185 37.73 -25.91 -70.02
CA THR A 185 38.74 -25.70 -68.98
C THR A 185 38.46 -24.53 -68.05
N ASP A 186 37.38 -23.76 -68.27
CA ASP A 186 37.10 -22.54 -67.50
C ASP A 186 36.61 -22.83 -66.08
N THR A 187 37.04 -21.98 -65.13
CA THR A 187 36.55 -21.98 -63.75
C THR A 187 35.41 -20.98 -63.62
N LEU A 188 34.24 -21.44 -63.17
CA LEU A 188 33.03 -20.63 -62.99
C LEU A 188 32.73 -20.46 -61.49
N GLY A 189 32.76 -19.23 -61.00
CA GLY A 189 32.22 -18.85 -59.69
C GLY A 189 30.73 -18.50 -59.78
N VAL A 190 29.97 -18.68 -58.69
CA VAL A 190 28.59 -18.13 -58.60
C VAL A 190 28.31 -17.73 -57.16
N GLY A 191 28.08 -16.44 -56.89
CA GLY A 191 27.67 -15.95 -55.58
C GLY A 191 26.16 -15.66 -55.51
N PHE A 192 25.62 -15.55 -54.30
CA PHE A 192 24.31 -14.97 -54.05
C PHE A 192 24.45 -13.97 -52.90
N GLY A 193 23.94 -12.75 -53.06
CA GLY A 193 24.02 -11.68 -52.06
C GLY A 193 22.96 -10.62 -52.30
N SER A 194 22.74 -9.72 -51.34
CA SER A 194 21.87 -8.55 -51.50
C SER A 194 22.70 -7.28 -51.67
N ALA A 195 22.41 -6.42 -52.65
CA ALA A 195 22.92 -5.04 -52.59
C ALA A 195 22.11 -4.27 -51.54
N ASN A 196 22.82 -3.59 -50.63
CA ASN A 196 22.27 -2.91 -49.47
C ASN A 196 21.02 -2.08 -49.79
N VAL A 197 19.89 -2.45 -49.19
CA VAL A 197 18.91 -1.44 -48.79
C VAL A 197 19.64 -0.50 -47.81
N PRO A 198 19.57 0.84 -47.94
CA PRO A 198 20.28 1.73 -47.03
C PRO A 198 19.97 1.34 -45.59
N ASN A 199 21.00 1.06 -44.80
CA ASN A 199 20.84 0.72 -43.40
C ASN A 199 20.30 1.94 -42.63
N LEU A 200 18.97 2.07 -42.56
CA LEU A 200 18.31 3.16 -41.86
C LEU A 200 18.27 2.80 -40.36
N PRO A 201 19.04 3.47 -39.48
CA PRO A 201 19.14 3.05 -38.10
C PRO A 201 17.80 3.20 -37.38
N VAL A 202 17.39 2.15 -36.67
CA VAL A 202 16.29 2.18 -35.71
C VAL A 202 16.87 2.16 -34.30
N THR A 203 16.48 3.11 -33.46
CA THR A 203 16.92 3.18 -32.05
C THR A 203 15.71 3.32 -31.14
N LEU A 204 15.54 2.40 -30.19
CA LEU A 204 14.51 2.47 -29.14
C LEU A 204 15.15 2.85 -27.81
N ARG A 205 14.74 3.99 -27.27
CA ARG A 205 15.22 4.58 -26.01
C ARG A 205 14.10 4.62 -24.97
N LYS A 206 14.48 5.00 -23.76
CA LYS A 206 13.59 5.11 -22.61
C LYS A 206 13.79 6.44 -21.89
N THR A 207 12.69 7.01 -21.42
CA THR A 207 12.65 8.16 -20.51
C THR A 207 11.76 7.84 -19.32
N TRP A 208 12.22 8.16 -18.11
CA TRP A 208 11.46 7.98 -16.88
C TRP A 208 11.05 9.33 -16.31
N VAL A 209 9.78 9.47 -15.95
CA VAL A 209 9.28 10.64 -15.21
C VAL A 209 8.88 10.15 -13.82
N ASN A 210 9.61 10.62 -12.80
CA ASN A 210 9.49 10.16 -11.41
C ASN A 210 9.67 8.64 -11.24
N GLY A 211 10.55 8.03 -12.04
CA GLY A 211 10.84 6.60 -12.00
C GLY A 211 11.30 6.12 -10.62
N LYS A 212 10.76 4.98 -10.16
CA LYS A 212 11.17 4.37 -8.89
C LYS A 212 12.55 3.73 -9.06
N SER A 213 13.52 4.16 -8.25
CA SER A 213 14.88 3.60 -8.26
C SER A 213 14.84 2.08 -8.12
N GLY A 214 15.55 1.39 -9.01
CA GLY A 214 15.64 -0.08 -9.05
C GLY A 214 14.60 -0.77 -9.93
N ASP A 215 13.56 -0.08 -10.41
CA ASP A 215 12.69 -0.64 -11.46
C ASP A 215 13.49 -0.79 -12.76
N THR A 216 13.35 -1.91 -13.47
CA THR A 216 14.12 -2.18 -14.68
C THR A 216 13.21 -2.65 -15.80
N VAL A 217 13.55 -2.29 -17.03
CA VAL A 217 12.81 -2.69 -18.22
C VAL A 217 13.76 -3.19 -19.30
N ASN A 218 13.30 -4.19 -20.05
CA ASN A 218 13.92 -4.67 -21.27
C ASN A 218 13.21 -4.02 -22.47
N LEU A 219 13.99 -3.52 -23.42
CA LEU A 219 13.52 -2.90 -24.65
C LEU A 219 13.81 -3.83 -25.82
N THR A 220 12.83 -4.10 -26.67
CA THR A 220 13.04 -4.94 -27.85
C THR A 220 12.48 -4.29 -29.12
N LEU A 221 13.20 -4.54 -30.21
CA LEU A 221 12.80 -4.24 -31.57
C LEU A 221 12.62 -5.58 -32.29
N ALA A 222 11.52 -5.73 -33.04
CA ALA A 222 11.23 -6.92 -33.80
C ALA A 222 10.39 -6.57 -35.05
N GLY A 223 9.91 -7.59 -35.76
CA GLY A 223 9.12 -7.43 -36.98
C GLY A 223 9.98 -7.47 -38.25
N ALA A 224 9.32 -7.64 -39.40
CA ALA A 224 9.99 -7.78 -40.69
C ALA A 224 10.81 -6.54 -41.10
N GLY A 225 10.60 -5.40 -40.45
CA GLY A 225 11.36 -4.17 -40.68
C GLY A 225 12.58 -3.97 -39.79
N ALA A 226 12.83 -4.84 -38.81
CA ALA A 226 13.94 -4.72 -37.85
C ALA A 226 14.96 -5.85 -38.05
N GLU A 227 15.99 -5.60 -38.84
CA GLU A 227 17.06 -6.55 -39.12
C GLU A 227 18.18 -6.45 -38.07
N ASN A 228 18.77 -7.59 -37.69
CA ASN A 228 19.83 -7.71 -36.68
C ASN A 228 19.51 -6.97 -35.36
N PRO A 229 18.31 -7.16 -34.75
CA PRO A 229 17.93 -6.43 -33.56
C PRO A 229 18.83 -6.80 -32.37
N THR A 230 19.38 -5.77 -31.73
CA THR A 230 20.10 -5.87 -30.46
C THR A 230 19.18 -5.34 -29.35
N PRO A 231 18.82 -6.16 -28.34
CA PRO A 231 17.99 -5.72 -27.22
C PRO A 231 18.65 -4.62 -26.39
N GLY A 232 17.80 -3.81 -25.75
CA GLY A 232 18.21 -2.75 -24.83
C GLY A 232 17.64 -2.96 -23.43
N THR A 233 18.10 -2.16 -22.48
CA THR A 233 17.59 -2.15 -21.09
C THR A 233 17.57 -0.73 -20.54
N SER A 234 16.74 -0.47 -19.54
CA SER A 234 16.74 0.82 -18.84
C SER A 234 16.39 0.67 -17.35
N THR A 235 17.07 1.46 -16.52
CA THR A 235 16.84 1.57 -15.08
C THR A 235 16.89 3.06 -14.70
N PRO A 236 15.82 3.63 -14.10
CA PRO A 236 15.89 4.98 -13.56
C PRO A 236 16.84 5.03 -12.35
N PRO A 237 17.55 6.14 -12.13
CA PRO A 237 17.37 7.44 -12.80
C PRO A 237 18.24 7.66 -14.05
N SER A 238 19.22 6.82 -14.40
CA SER A 238 20.28 7.22 -15.34
C SER A 238 20.83 6.19 -16.33
N THR A 239 20.38 4.92 -16.35
CA THR A 239 20.88 3.95 -17.34
C THR A 239 19.84 3.67 -18.42
N THR A 240 20.21 3.90 -19.67
CA THR A 240 19.46 3.39 -20.83
C THR A 240 20.46 2.87 -21.84
N THR A 241 20.49 1.56 -22.01
CA THR A 241 21.07 0.92 -23.18
C THR A 241 19.96 0.82 -24.22
N ALA A 242 20.05 1.61 -25.28
CA ALA A 242 19.03 1.60 -26.33
C ALA A 242 18.99 0.23 -27.03
N ALA A 243 17.80 -0.21 -27.44
CA ALA A 243 17.71 -1.30 -28.40
C ALA A 243 17.96 -0.73 -29.80
N THR A 244 18.68 -1.46 -30.65
CA THR A 244 19.05 -1.00 -32.00
C THR A 244 18.75 -2.06 -33.03
N ALA A 245 18.36 -1.65 -34.23
CA ALA A 245 18.18 -2.54 -35.38
C ALA A 245 18.48 -1.77 -36.68
N ASN A 246 18.73 -2.51 -37.75
CA ASN A 246 18.77 -1.98 -39.10
C ASN A 246 17.33 -1.96 -39.66
N GLY A 247 16.87 -0.80 -40.13
CA GLY A 247 15.50 -0.60 -40.60
C GLY A 247 15.34 -0.90 -42.09
N LEU A 248 14.38 -1.75 -42.45
CA LEU A 248 14.02 -2.03 -43.85
C LEU A 248 12.84 -1.15 -44.30
N PRO A 249 13.03 -0.20 -45.25
CA PRO A 249 11.99 0.61 -45.87
C PRO A 249 10.67 -0.10 -46.16
N GLY A 250 9.54 0.52 -45.79
CA GLY A 250 8.19 0.01 -46.05
C GLY A 250 7.74 -1.15 -45.17
N GLN A 251 8.67 -1.81 -44.46
CA GLN A 251 8.36 -2.93 -43.58
C GLN A 251 7.98 -2.46 -42.17
N THR A 252 7.22 -3.30 -41.46
CA THR A 252 6.75 -3.00 -40.10
C THR A 252 7.80 -3.34 -39.05
N VAL A 253 8.09 -2.37 -38.18
CA VAL A 253 8.88 -2.55 -36.95
C VAL A 253 7.93 -2.56 -35.77
N THR A 254 8.11 -3.53 -34.87
CA THR A 254 7.40 -3.61 -33.58
C THR A 254 8.33 -3.25 -32.44
N LEU A 255 7.79 -2.53 -31.45
CA LEU A 255 8.46 -2.06 -30.25
C LEU A 255 7.84 -2.77 -29.07
N SER A 256 8.64 -3.21 -28.11
CA SER A 256 8.12 -3.57 -26.79
C SER A 256 9.01 -3.10 -25.66
N GLU A 257 8.35 -2.81 -24.54
CA GLU A 257 8.95 -2.64 -23.24
C GLU A 257 8.40 -3.71 -22.31
N THR A 258 9.25 -4.39 -21.57
CA THR A 258 8.83 -5.36 -20.54
C THR A 258 9.54 -5.08 -19.23
N PHE A 259 8.79 -4.93 -18.14
CA PHE A 259 9.37 -4.78 -16.80
C PHE A 259 10.07 -6.07 -16.38
N ALA A 260 11.37 -5.97 -16.08
CA ALA A 260 12.16 -7.05 -15.48
C ALA A 260 12.15 -6.95 -13.94
N THR A 261 12.13 -5.74 -13.40
CA THR A 261 11.94 -5.44 -11.97
C THR A 261 10.92 -4.31 -11.83
N GLY A 262 10.02 -4.41 -10.85
CA GLY A 262 8.95 -3.44 -10.63
C GLY A 262 7.64 -3.83 -11.32
N SER A 263 6.74 -2.88 -11.52
CA SER A 263 5.43 -3.13 -12.12
C SER A 263 5.00 -2.01 -13.06
N ALA A 264 4.62 -2.40 -14.28
CA ALA A 264 4.05 -1.49 -15.28
C ALA A 264 2.79 -0.77 -14.77
N ALA A 265 2.04 -1.39 -13.86
CA ALA A 265 0.81 -0.81 -13.30
C ALA A 265 1.05 0.48 -12.51
N ASN A 266 2.28 0.73 -12.05
CA ASN A 266 2.64 1.96 -11.33
C ASN A 266 2.87 3.16 -12.27
N TYR A 267 2.84 2.94 -13.58
CA TYR A 267 3.21 3.93 -14.58
C TYR A 267 2.10 4.09 -15.63
N THR A 268 1.97 5.31 -16.10
CA THR A 268 1.38 5.57 -17.42
C THR A 268 2.49 5.46 -18.46
N ILE A 269 2.28 4.63 -19.47
CA ILE A 269 3.28 4.32 -20.50
C ILE A 269 2.82 4.93 -21.82
N ALA A 270 3.66 5.77 -22.41
CA ALA A 270 3.47 6.35 -23.74
C ALA A 270 4.72 6.13 -24.58
N TRP A 271 4.58 6.10 -25.90
CA TRP A 271 5.71 6.01 -26.81
C TRP A 271 5.52 6.88 -28.04
N GLU A 272 6.63 7.37 -28.59
CA GLU A 272 6.67 8.09 -29.85
C GLU A 272 7.89 7.67 -30.66
N CYS A 273 7.74 7.65 -31.99
CA CYS A 273 8.78 7.39 -32.97
C CYS A 273 8.92 8.58 -33.89
N ARG A 274 10.13 9.09 -34.06
CA ARG A 274 10.43 10.27 -34.86
C ARG A 274 11.55 9.99 -35.85
N ARG A 275 11.50 10.64 -37.01
CA ARG A 275 12.55 10.56 -38.02
C ARG A 275 13.84 11.18 -37.52
N VAL A 276 14.97 10.57 -37.86
CA VAL A 276 16.31 11.13 -37.57
C VAL A 276 16.58 12.39 -38.40
N SER A 277 16.09 12.43 -39.65
CA SER A 277 16.43 13.52 -40.58
C SER A 277 15.83 14.88 -40.22
N ASN A 278 14.60 14.90 -39.69
CA ASN A 278 13.84 16.12 -39.47
C ASN A 278 12.97 16.13 -38.21
N ASN A 279 13.10 15.12 -37.34
CA ASN A 279 12.35 14.98 -36.09
C ASN A 279 10.82 14.94 -36.23
N SER A 280 10.32 14.71 -37.45
CA SER A 280 8.88 14.56 -37.69
C SER A 280 8.34 13.27 -37.08
N LEU A 281 7.09 13.31 -36.61
CA LEU A 281 6.43 12.16 -36.00
C LEU A 281 6.16 11.09 -37.05
N VAL A 282 6.55 9.86 -36.77
CA VAL A 282 6.27 8.66 -37.58
C VAL A 282 5.07 7.92 -36.99
N ALA A 283 5.08 7.69 -35.68
CA ALA A 283 4.00 7.02 -34.95
C ALA A 283 4.06 7.36 -33.46
N SER A 284 2.95 7.22 -32.76
CA SER A 284 2.88 7.31 -31.31
C SER A 284 1.75 6.44 -30.76
N GLY A 285 1.81 6.15 -29.46
CA GLY A 285 0.78 5.36 -28.79
C GLY A 285 0.96 5.29 -27.29
N THR A 286 0.13 4.48 -26.66
CA THR A 286 0.15 4.22 -25.21
C THR A 286 0.25 2.72 -24.95
N GLY A 287 0.74 2.36 -23.76
CA GLY A 287 0.96 0.98 -23.36
C GLY A 287 2.36 0.47 -23.72
N ALA A 288 2.64 -0.77 -23.34
CA ALA A 288 3.98 -1.37 -23.37
C ALA A 288 4.42 -1.90 -24.74
N ASN A 289 3.57 -1.81 -25.76
CA ASN A 289 3.84 -2.28 -27.12
C ASN A 289 3.43 -1.22 -28.14
N GLY A 290 4.14 -1.20 -29.27
CA GLY A 290 3.86 -0.30 -30.38
C GLY A 290 4.37 -0.86 -31.71
N SER A 291 4.00 -0.21 -32.80
CA SER A 291 4.51 -0.56 -34.13
C SER A 291 4.48 0.65 -35.05
N PHE A 292 5.36 0.66 -36.04
CA PHE A 292 5.38 1.66 -37.09
C PHE A 292 5.89 1.07 -38.42
N SER A 293 5.54 1.72 -39.54
CA SER A 293 6.09 1.38 -40.86
C SER A 293 7.36 2.19 -41.11
N MET A 294 8.44 1.52 -41.49
CA MET A 294 9.73 2.17 -41.68
C MET A 294 9.70 3.15 -42.87
N PRO A 295 10.11 4.43 -42.69
CA PRO A 295 10.25 5.36 -43.80
C PRO A 295 11.26 4.87 -44.84
N ALA A 296 11.10 5.27 -46.10
CA ALA A 296 12.01 4.89 -47.16
C ALA A 296 13.35 5.65 -47.16
N ASP A 297 13.42 6.77 -46.44
CA ASP A 297 14.44 7.80 -46.61
C ASP A 297 15.12 8.25 -45.29
N SER A 298 14.72 7.70 -44.14
CA SER A 298 15.26 8.14 -42.85
C SER A 298 15.23 7.07 -41.77
N GLY A 299 16.28 7.02 -40.95
CA GLY A 299 16.29 6.29 -39.68
C GLY A 299 15.20 6.80 -38.72
N VAL A 300 14.88 6.01 -37.70
CA VAL A 300 13.83 6.31 -36.72
C VAL A 300 14.33 6.13 -35.30
N VAL A 301 14.07 7.12 -34.45
CA VAL A 301 14.27 7.03 -33.01
C VAL A 301 12.91 6.94 -32.33
N CYS A 302 12.70 5.86 -31.58
CA CYS A 302 11.54 5.67 -30.74
C CYS A 302 11.90 5.86 -29.26
N THR A 303 10.99 6.42 -28.47
CA THR A 303 11.18 6.61 -27.03
C THR A 303 9.94 6.17 -26.27
N PHE A 304 10.09 5.21 -25.35
CA PHE A 304 9.10 4.92 -24.32
C PHE A 304 9.25 5.92 -23.16
N THR A 305 8.14 6.50 -22.70
CA THR A 305 8.07 7.39 -21.53
C THR A 305 7.18 6.75 -20.47
N ASN A 306 7.76 6.45 -19.30
CA ASN A 306 7.00 5.90 -18.17
C ASN A 306 6.90 6.98 -17.12
N THR A 307 5.67 7.45 -16.90
CA THR A 307 5.36 8.47 -15.92
C THR A 307 4.69 7.83 -14.73
N ARG A 308 5.36 7.84 -13.59
CA ARG A 308 4.86 7.20 -12.37
C ARG A 308 3.60 7.91 -11.89
N ILE A 309 2.58 7.15 -11.52
CA ILE A 309 1.28 7.70 -11.11
C ILE A 309 1.44 8.41 -9.77
N ALA A 310 1.08 9.69 -9.72
CA ALA A 310 1.16 10.53 -8.52
C ALA A 310 -0.13 10.43 -7.70
N GLN A 311 0.00 10.49 -6.37
CA GLN A 311 -1.10 10.50 -5.42
C GLN A 311 -0.80 11.49 -4.28
N GLN A 312 -1.81 12.24 -3.83
CA GLN A 312 -1.69 13.07 -2.63
C GLN A 312 -1.88 12.23 -1.38
N ILE A 313 -1.04 12.42 -0.37
CA ILE A 313 -1.21 11.81 0.95
C ILE A 313 -1.02 12.81 2.09
N ASN A 314 -1.87 12.73 3.10
CA ASN A 314 -1.69 13.42 4.38
C ASN A 314 -1.93 12.50 5.58
N LEU A 315 -1.44 12.92 6.74
CA LEU A 315 -1.80 12.34 8.02
C LEU A 315 -2.89 13.18 8.68
N ALA A 316 -3.77 12.53 9.42
CA ALA A 316 -4.75 13.17 10.31
C ALA A 316 -4.68 12.55 11.70
N LYS A 317 -5.12 13.29 12.72
CA LYS A 317 -5.16 12.84 14.11
C LYS A 317 -6.54 13.08 14.68
N THR A 318 -7.22 12.01 15.07
CA THR A 318 -8.47 12.08 15.82
C THR A 318 -8.19 11.84 17.30
N TRP A 319 -8.66 12.76 18.13
CA TRP A 319 -8.66 12.65 19.58
C TRP A 319 -10.04 12.21 20.05
N GLN A 320 -10.10 11.22 20.93
CA GLN A 320 -11.35 10.76 21.56
C GLN A 320 -11.19 10.75 23.08
N ASN A 321 -12.04 11.53 23.75
CA ASN A 321 -12.02 11.76 25.20
C ASN A 321 -10.64 12.18 25.74
N ALA A 322 -9.89 12.92 24.92
CA ALA A 322 -8.52 13.30 25.23
C ALA A 322 -8.41 14.30 26.39
N THR A 323 -7.27 14.27 27.06
CA THR A 323 -6.85 15.38 27.92
C THR A 323 -6.46 16.54 27.02
N VAL A 324 -7.12 17.68 27.21
CA VAL A 324 -6.83 18.91 26.47
C VAL A 324 -5.36 19.32 26.66
N ASN A 325 -4.75 19.83 25.60
CA ASN A 325 -3.34 20.22 25.46
C ASN A 325 -2.32 19.07 25.39
N HIS A 326 -2.75 17.81 25.37
CA HIS A 326 -1.85 16.73 24.92
C HIS A 326 -1.56 16.88 23.43
N ALA A 327 -0.31 16.65 23.04
CA ALA A 327 0.17 16.91 21.70
C ALA A 327 1.12 15.82 21.21
N ILE A 328 1.04 15.57 19.90
CA ILE A 328 1.84 14.55 19.21
C ILE A 328 2.46 15.11 17.94
N SER A 329 3.49 14.41 17.47
CA SER A 329 3.97 14.50 16.10
C SER A 329 4.13 13.11 15.48
N ALA A 330 3.96 13.05 14.17
CA ALA A 330 4.21 11.86 13.36
C ALA A 330 4.73 12.26 11.98
N THR A 331 5.80 11.62 11.53
CA THR A 331 6.40 11.82 10.20
C THR A 331 6.66 10.46 9.58
N THR A 332 6.08 10.20 8.41
CA THR A 332 6.32 8.93 7.72
C THR A 332 7.76 8.83 7.20
N THR A 333 8.17 7.64 6.80
CA THR A 333 9.43 7.41 6.08
C THR A 333 9.22 6.46 4.89
N GLY A 334 10.20 6.35 3.99
CA GLY A 334 10.17 5.39 2.88
C GLY A 334 9.45 5.85 1.61
N GLY A 335 8.75 6.98 1.65
CA GLY A 335 8.14 7.61 0.48
C GLY A 335 9.08 8.57 -0.23
N THR A 336 8.74 8.90 -1.48
CA THR A 336 9.42 9.96 -2.25
C THR A 336 9.33 11.31 -1.54
N ASN A 337 8.15 11.61 -0.99
CA ASN A 337 7.94 12.65 0.00
C ASN A 337 7.25 12.02 1.20
N ASN A 338 7.42 12.63 2.38
CA ASN A 338 6.92 12.07 3.63
C ASN A 338 6.04 13.09 4.34
N PRO A 339 4.71 12.86 4.49
CA PRO A 339 3.87 13.76 5.25
C PRO A 339 4.28 13.78 6.72
N THR A 340 4.16 14.98 7.31
CA THR A 340 4.34 15.23 8.74
C THR A 340 3.06 15.84 9.29
N LEU A 341 2.70 15.44 10.51
CA LEU A 341 1.62 16.01 11.29
C LEU A 341 2.14 16.39 12.67
N ALA A 342 1.80 17.59 13.11
CA ALA A 342 1.79 17.98 14.52
C ALA A 342 0.33 18.24 14.89
N ALA A 343 -0.13 17.68 15.99
CA ALA A 343 -1.53 17.71 16.41
C ALA A 343 -1.61 17.92 17.92
N THR A 344 -2.56 18.74 18.36
CA THR A 344 -2.77 19.08 19.77
C THR A 344 -4.26 18.96 20.05
N ALA A 345 -4.62 18.25 21.12
CA ALA A 345 -6.00 18.18 21.60
C ALA A 345 -6.45 19.55 22.16
N ASN A 346 -6.89 20.47 21.31
CA ASN A 346 -7.58 21.71 21.67
C ASN A 346 -8.93 21.45 22.36
N THR A 347 -9.57 20.32 22.03
CA THR A 347 -10.77 19.80 22.72
C THR A 347 -10.63 18.30 23.00
N SER A 348 -11.54 17.74 23.81
CA SER A 348 -11.50 16.30 24.12
C SER A 348 -11.84 15.41 22.93
N ASN A 349 -12.61 15.91 21.96
CA ASN A 349 -13.06 15.17 20.78
C ASN A 349 -12.92 16.04 19.53
N GLU A 350 -11.86 15.84 18.76
CA GLU A 350 -11.63 16.60 17.52
C GLU A 350 -10.80 15.81 16.50
N THR A 351 -10.56 16.41 15.34
CA THR A 351 -9.61 15.90 14.35
C THR A 351 -8.73 17.01 13.79
N ASP A 352 -7.42 16.84 13.93
CA ASP A 352 -6.41 17.65 13.28
C ASP A 352 -6.01 17.03 11.94
N VAL A 353 -5.80 17.85 10.91
CA VAL A 353 -5.45 17.38 9.57
C VAL A 353 -4.16 18.04 9.12
N GLY A 354 -3.16 17.23 8.76
CA GLY A 354 -1.87 17.68 8.29
C GLY A 354 -1.88 18.05 6.81
N ALA A 355 -0.84 18.76 6.39
CA ALA A 355 -0.65 19.11 4.98
C ALA A 355 -0.41 17.86 4.13
N ALA A 356 -0.99 17.86 2.93
CA ALA A 356 -0.78 16.79 1.96
C ALA A 356 0.52 16.98 1.19
N VAL A 357 1.21 15.87 0.91
CA VAL A 357 2.38 15.80 0.04
C VAL A 357 2.11 14.85 -1.13
N THR A 358 2.86 15.01 -2.21
CA THR A 358 2.77 14.12 -3.37
C THR A 358 3.68 12.90 -3.18
N VAL A 359 3.10 11.71 -3.27
CA VAL A 359 3.81 10.42 -3.34
C VAL A 359 3.47 9.74 -4.65
N TYR A 360 4.12 8.61 -4.94
CA TYR A 360 3.93 7.91 -6.21
C TYR A 360 3.64 6.42 -6.03
N ALA A 361 2.89 5.84 -6.98
CA ALA A 361 2.46 4.45 -6.97
C ALA A 361 3.64 3.47 -6.75
N GLY A 362 3.52 2.58 -5.78
CA GLY A 362 4.56 1.67 -5.33
C GLY A 362 5.52 2.23 -4.27
N ASP A 363 5.35 3.48 -3.81
CA ASP A 363 6.05 3.96 -2.60
C ASP A 363 5.60 3.12 -1.41
N VAL A 364 6.51 2.82 -0.49
CA VAL A 364 6.21 2.06 0.72
C VAL A 364 6.45 2.98 1.90
N LEU A 365 5.38 3.60 2.38
CA LEU A 365 5.41 4.50 3.51
C LEU A 365 5.37 3.69 4.81
N THR A 366 6.29 3.99 5.72
CA THR A 366 6.19 3.54 7.11
C THR A 366 5.39 4.56 7.90
N LEU A 367 4.28 4.12 8.50
CA LEU A 367 3.44 4.88 9.41
C LEU A 367 3.97 4.66 10.83
N PRO A 368 4.73 5.61 11.42
CA PRO A 368 5.44 5.40 12.67
C PRO A 368 4.48 5.31 13.87
N ALA A 369 5.02 4.98 15.04
CA ALA A 369 4.41 5.34 16.31
C ALA A 369 4.38 6.88 16.48
N GLU A 370 3.38 7.39 17.18
CA GLU A 370 3.29 8.81 17.50
C GLU A 370 4.35 9.19 18.55
N THR A 371 4.92 10.38 18.41
CA THR A 371 5.81 10.97 19.42
C THR A 371 5.02 12.01 20.23
N PHE A 372 4.83 11.78 21.52
CA PHE A 372 4.17 12.75 22.40
C PHE A 372 5.14 13.88 22.77
N SER A 373 4.78 15.11 22.45
CA SER A 373 5.49 16.32 22.90
C SER A 373 4.91 16.85 24.23
N SER A 374 3.65 16.52 24.53
CA SER A 374 3.02 16.72 25.84
C SER A 374 2.01 15.60 26.11
N GLY A 375 1.94 15.12 27.36
CA GLY A 375 1.17 13.93 27.71
C GLY A 375 2.00 12.64 27.58
N SER A 376 1.32 11.49 27.46
CA SER A 376 1.97 10.17 27.40
C SER A 376 1.16 9.19 26.55
N GLN A 377 1.85 8.38 25.74
CA GLN A 377 1.26 7.29 24.96
C GLN A 377 0.53 6.26 25.84
N ALA A 378 0.99 6.05 27.09
CA ALA A 378 0.35 5.10 28.00
C ALA A 378 -1.10 5.48 28.34
N ASN A 379 -1.46 6.76 28.19
CA ASN A 379 -2.80 7.27 28.46
C ASN A 379 -3.77 7.04 27.30
N TYR A 380 -3.32 6.47 26.17
CA TYR A 380 -4.14 6.30 24.98
C TYR A 380 -4.02 4.91 24.38
N LEU A 381 -5.17 4.38 23.95
CA LEU A 381 -5.22 3.33 22.94
C LEU A 381 -5.14 3.99 21.56
N THR A 382 -4.10 3.65 20.80
CA THR A 382 -3.82 4.26 19.50
C THR A 382 -4.00 3.26 18.36
N ALA A 383 -4.71 3.69 17.32
CA ALA A 383 -4.83 2.96 16.07
C ALA A 383 -4.62 3.88 14.87
N VAL A 384 -4.17 3.33 13.74
CA VAL A 384 -4.05 4.02 12.46
C VAL A 384 -4.82 3.29 11.36
N ALA A 385 -5.55 4.04 10.55
CA ALA A 385 -6.24 3.56 9.36
C ALA A 385 -6.01 4.54 8.22
N CYS A 386 -5.98 4.07 6.97
CA CYS A 386 -5.90 4.92 5.79
C CYS A 386 -7.10 4.68 4.89
N ALA A 387 -7.70 5.77 4.39
CA ALA A 387 -8.82 5.75 3.46
C ALA A 387 -8.52 6.61 2.24
N GLY A 388 -9.25 6.38 1.15
CA GLY A 388 -9.05 7.05 -0.13
C GLY A 388 -8.33 6.16 -1.14
N GLY A 389 -7.33 6.69 -1.85
CA GLY A 389 -6.66 5.96 -2.93
C GLY A 389 -5.88 4.72 -2.47
N SER A 390 -5.18 4.81 -1.34
CA SER A 390 -4.41 3.71 -0.75
C SER A 390 -4.98 3.37 0.63
N THR A 391 -5.68 2.25 0.72
CA THR A 391 -6.43 1.88 1.92
C THR A 391 -5.62 1.01 2.88
N LEU A 392 -5.77 1.25 4.18
CA LEU A 392 -5.23 0.42 5.25
C LEU A 392 -6.28 0.27 6.34
N ALA A 393 -6.70 -0.96 6.62
CA ALA A 393 -7.65 -1.23 7.70
C ALA A 393 -7.10 -0.77 9.06
N SER A 394 -7.97 -0.36 9.98
CA SER A 394 -7.59 0.10 11.32
C SER A 394 -6.79 -0.96 12.08
N GLY A 395 -5.74 -0.54 12.78
CA GLY A 395 -4.89 -1.41 13.58
C GLY A 395 -3.80 -0.62 14.31
N SER A 396 -2.86 -1.31 14.96
CA SER A 396 -1.74 -0.67 15.67
C SER A 396 -0.87 0.20 14.76
N THR A 397 -0.12 1.13 15.34
CA THR A 397 0.89 1.93 14.61
C THR A 397 2.11 1.11 14.22
N GLY A 398 3.06 1.69 13.48
CA GLY A 398 4.29 1.01 13.05
C GLY A 398 4.10 0.11 11.83
N ARG A 399 3.09 0.40 11.00
CA ARG A 399 2.71 -0.41 9.83
C ARG A 399 3.19 0.23 8.54
N GLN A 400 3.24 -0.54 7.47
CA GLN A 400 3.56 -0.05 6.13
C GLN A 400 2.28 0.14 5.31
N LEU A 401 2.28 1.20 4.50
CA LEU A 401 1.29 1.48 3.47
C LEU A 401 2.00 1.52 2.11
N THR A 402 1.60 0.63 1.19
CA THR A 402 2.03 0.72 -0.20
C THR A 402 1.07 1.61 -0.97
N ILE A 403 1.60 2.61 -1.67
CA ILE A 403 0.80 3.52 -2.49
C ILE A 403 0.29 2.79 -3.72
N SER A 404 -1.02 2.81 -3.92
CA SER A 404 -1.71 2.20 -5.05
C SER A 404 -1.50 2.98 -6.35
N ASN A 405 -1.88 2.37 -7.47
CA ASN A 405 -1.83 2.96 -8.80
C ASN A 405 -3.02 3.87 -9.14
N GLY A 406 -3.51 4.65 -8.17
CA GLY A 406 -4.63 5.58 -8.33
C GLY A 406 -4.26 7.02 -8.00
N THR A 407 -5.02 7.97 -8.55
CA THR A 407 -4.83 9.42 -8.30
C THR A 407 -5.66 9.96 -7.15
N ALA A 408 -6.60 9.18 -6.61
CA ALA A 408 -7.41 9.57 -5.48
C ALA A 408 -6.54 9.81 -4.24
N ALA A 409 -6.77 10.93 -3.54
CA ALA A 409 -6.00 11.28 -2.35
C ALA A 409 -6.17 10.23 -1.24
N THR A 410 -5.15 10.08 -0.41
CA THR A 410 -5.15 9.19 0.76
C THR A 410 -4.99 9.99 2.04
N THR A 411 -5.81 9.69 3.05
CA THR A 411 -5.62 10.24 4.40
C THR A 411 -5.44 9.09 5.37
N CYS A 412 -4.30 9.09 6.07
CA CYS A 412 -4.03 8.17 7.16
C CYS A 412 -4.37 8.83 8.50
N THR A 413 -5.44 8.36 9.13
CA THR A 413 -5.95 8.90 10.39
C THR A 413 -5.47 8.07 11.56
N TYR A 414 -4.73 8.72 12.45
CA TYR A 414 -4.32 8.20 13.74
C TYR A 414 -5.39 8.54 14.79
N THR A 415 -5.96 7.55 15.45
CA THR A 415 -7.00 7.74 16.47
C THR A 415 -6.44 7.45 17.86
N ASN A 416 -6.43 8.44 18.76
CA ASN A 416 -6.09 8.26 20.17
C ASN A 416 -7.36 8.28 20.99
N THR A 417 -7.72 7.13 21.56
CA THR A 417 -8.82 7.02 22.52
C THR A 417 -8.24 6.94 23.92
N ARG A 418 -8.67 7.84 24.82
CA ARG A 418 -8.15 7.88 26.19
C ARG A 418 -8.36 6.53 26.88
N GLN A 419 -7.33 6.02 27.55
CA GLN A 419 -7.46 4.85 28.43
C GLN A 419 -8.39 5.18 29.60
N PRO A 420 -9.11 4.19 30.14
CA PRO A 420 -10.13 4.48 31.12
C PRO A 420 -9.57 5.04 32.42
N VAL A 421 -10.39 5.79 33.14
CA VAL A 421 -10.11 6.22 34.51
C VAL A 421 -11.19 5.68 35.44
N VAL A 422 -10.79 5.15 36.59
CA VAL A 422 -11.72 4.66 37.62
C VAL A 422 -11.48 5.41 38.92
N ARG A 423 -12.54 6.03 39.45
CA ARG A 423 -12.54 6.72 40.73
C ARG A 423 -13.56 6.08 41.67
N LEU A 424 -13.17 5.81 42.91
CA LEU A 424 -14.06 5.37 43.98
C LEU A 424 -14.14 6.44 45.07
N GLN A 425 -15.35 6.84 45.43
CA GLN A 425 -15.62 7.82 46.48
C GLN A 425 -16.78 7.37 47.39
N LYS A 426 -16.99 8.10 48.49
CA LYS A 426 -18.01 7.81 49.51
C LYS A 426 -19.07 8.89 49.58
N SER A 427 -20.33 8.48 49.72
CA SER A 427 -21.44 9.37 50.09
C SER A 427 -22.15 8.86 51.35
N LEU A 428 -22.55 9.79 52.21
CA LEU A 428 -23.26 9.53 53.47
C LEU A 428 -24.51 10.43 53.55
N PRO A 429 -25.60 10.12 52.82
CA PRO A 429 -26.73 11.04 52.64
C PRO A 429 -27.40 11.47 53.94
N LEU A 430 -27.50 10.56 54.92
CA LEU A 430 -28.05 10.82 56.26
C LEU A 430 -26.96 11.05 57.32
N GLY A 431 -25.70 11.16 56.90
CA GLY A 431 -24.55 11.25 57.78
C GLY A 431 -24.13 9.92 58.41
N ARG A 432 -23.19 10.02 59.34
CA ARG A 432 -22.64 8.89 60.10
C ARG A 432 -23.60 8.45 61.21
N PHE A 433 -23.65 7.15 61.48
CA PHE A 433 -24.40 6.55 62.59
C PHE A 433 -23.73 6.88 63.93
N VAL A 434 -22.41 6.65 64.05
CA VAL A 434 -21.59 7.26 65.11
C VAL A 434 -20.72 8.35 64.51
N ALA A 435 -20.60 9.50 65.18
CA ALA A 435 -19.91 10.68 64.64
C ALA A 435 -18.46 10.41 64.19
N THR A 436 -17.79 9.41 64.77
CA THR A 436 -16.41 9.01 64.45
C THR A 436 -16.29 7.91 63.39
N ASP A 437 -17.41 7.34 62.91
CA ASP A 437 -17.39 6.26 61.92
C ASP A 437 -16.59 6.70 60.69
N GLN A 438 -15.72 5.85 60.16
CA GLN A 438 -15.07 6.07 58.86
C GLN A 438 -15.17 4.80 58.00
N PHE A 439 -14.81 4.94 56.73
CA PHE A 439 -14.86 3.86 55.74
C PHE A 439 -13.56 3.83 54.94
N ALA A 440 -12.93 2.66 54.85
CA ALA A 440 -11.75 2.43 54.03
C ALA A 440 -12.17 1.98 52.63
N LEU A 441 -11.92 2.82 51.64
CA LEU A 441 -12.21 2.59 50.22
C LEU A 441 -11.04 1.85 49.58
N SER A 442 -11.32 0.82 48.80
CA SER A 442 -10.31 0.03 48.09
C SER A 442 -10.73 -0.21 46.65
N VAL A 443 -9.74 -0.15 45.76
CA VAL A 443 -9.86 -0.65 44.39
C VAL A 443 -8.77 -1.70 44.23
N VAL A 444 -9.13 -2.89 43.78
CA VAL A 444 -8.20 -4.00 43.52
C VAL A 444 -8.22 -4.30 42.01
N GLY A 445 -7.05 -4.26 41.40
CA GLY A 445 -6.84 -4.53 39.98
C GLY A 445 -5.44 -4.05 39.53
N PRO A 446 -5.09 -4.22 38.25
CA PRO A 446 -3.81 -3.77 37.72
C PRO A 446 -3.57 -2.28 37.97
N GLY A 447 -2.42 -1.92 38.54
CA GLY A 447 -2.04 -0.54 38.80
C GLY A 447 -2.86 0.18 39.89
N ALA A 448 -3.72 -0.52 40.63
CA ALA A 448 -4.52 0.10 41.68
C ALA A 448 -3.64 0.53 42.87
N PRO A 449 -3.87 1.74 43.44
CA PRO A 449 -3.10 2.23 44.58
C PRO A 449 -3.57 1.61 45.90
N ALA A 450 -2.89 1.96 47.00
CA ALA A 450 -3.28 1.53 48.34
C ALA A 450 -4.68 2.07 48.74
N PRO A 451 -5.42 1.36 49.62
CA PRO A 451 -6.72 1.81 50.11
C PRO A 451 -6.67 3.17 50.80
N VAL A 452 -7.74 3.95 50.68
CA VAL A 452 -7.88 5.28 51.30
C VAL A 452 -8.98 5.23 52.34
N THR A 453 -8.65 5.59 53.59
CA THR A 453 -9.67 5.78 54.63
C THR A 453 -10.26 7.18 54.54
N THR A 454 -11.58 7.23 54.50
CA THR A 454 -12.29 8.51 54.49
C THR A 454 -12.03 9.32 55.76
N THR A 455 -12.16 10.63 55.66
CA THR A 455 -12.17 11.57 56.80
C THR A 455 -13.41 12.47 56.73
N GLY A 456 -13.61 13.35 57.71
CA GLY A 456 -14.71 14.33 57.74
C GLY A 456 -15.83 13.99 58.74
N SER A 457 -16.81 14.87 58.86
CA SER A 457 -17.89 14.78 59.86
C SER A 457 -19.28 14.92 59.23
N GLY A 458 -20.32 14.53 59.96
CA GLY A 458 -21.71 14.60 59.48
C GLY A 458 -21.90 13.76 58.22
N SER A 459 -22.35 14.39 57.14
CA SER A 459 -22.52 13.77 55.81
C SER A 459 -21.28 13.89 54.90
N THR A 460 -20.25 14.62 55.33
CA THR A 460 -19.03 14.84 54.54
C THR A 460 -18.07 13.68 54.70
N ALA A 461 -17.74 13.02 53.59
CA ALA A 461 -16.70 12.01 53.50
C ALA A 461 -15.64 12.44 52.48
N ASN A 462 -14.45 12.78 52.96
CA ASN A 462 -13.31 13.15 52.12
C ASN A 462 -12.43 11.92 51.88
N GLY A 463 -11.99 11.73 50.64
CA GLY A 463 -11.09 10.64 50.25
C GLY A 463 -11.61 9.90 49.02
N SER A 464 -10.72 9.62 48.08
CA SER A 464 -11.02 8.88 46.86
C SER A 464 -9.85 8.00 46.46
N VAL A 465 -10.14 6.85 45.88
CA VAL A 465 -9.15 5.98 45.23
C VAL A 465 -9.25 6.19 43.73
N ILE A 466 -8.13 6.46 43.06
CA ILE A 466 -8.09 6.77 41.62
C ILE A 466 -7.11 5.82 40.93
N VAL A 467 -7.55 5.19 39.85
CA VAL A 467 -6.71 4.42 38.92
C VAL A 467 -6.73 5.15 37.58
N ASP A 468 -5.62 5.78 37.22
CA ASP A 468 -5.43 6.53 35.97
C ASP A 468 -4.02 6.28 35.40
N PRO A 469 -3.87 5.61 34.23
CA PRO A 469 -4.92 4.90 33.51
C PRO A 469 -5.29 3.56 34.16
N ALA A 470 -6.56 3.18 34.10
CA ALA A 470 -7.01 1.82 34.32
C ALA A 470 -6.76 0.96 33.06
N THR A 471 -6.50 -0.34 33.25
CA THR A 471 -6.24 -1.27 32.15
C THR A 471 -7.56 -1.68 31.49
N ILE A 472 -7.66 -1.48 30.18
CA ILE A 472 -8.82 -1.84 29.37
C ILE A 472 -9.13 -3.33 29.50
N ALA A 473 -10.42 -3.67 29.65
CA ALA A 473 -10.91 -5.05 29.77
C ALA A 473 -10.39 -5.84 30.98
N ALA A 474 -9.64 -5.21 31.90
CA ALA A 474 -9.28 -5.81 33.17
C ALA A 474 -10.43 -5.69 34.18
N ALA A 475 -10.58 -6.67 35.06
CA ALA A 475 -11.53 -6.59 36.16
C ALA A 475 -10.96 -5.73 37.29
N TYR A 476 -11.73 -4.74 37.74
CA TYR A 476 -11.46 -3.97 38.95
C TYR A 476 -12.55 -4.26 39.97
N THR A 477 -12.14 -4.63 41.19
CA THR A 477 -13.06 -4.81 42.32
C THR A 477 -12.98 -3.60 43.22
N LEU A 478 -14.11 -2.90 43.35
CA LEU A 478 -14.28 -1.72 44.16
C LEU A 478 -14.98 -2.15 45.45
N SER A 479 -14.53 -1.65 46.58
CA SER A 479 -15.12 -2.00 47.87
C SER A 479 -14.92 -0.94 48.93
N GLU A 480 -15.72 -1.06 49.99
CA GLU A 480 -15.42 -0.43 51.27
C GLU A 480 -15.38 -1.46 52.39
N THR A 481 -14.65 -1.09 53.44
CA THR A 481 -14.69 -1.77 54.75
C THR A 481 -14.89 -0.73 55.84
N ALA A 482 -15.44 -1.15 56.98
CA ALA A 482 -15.57 -0.28 58.14
C ALA A 482 -14.19 0.13 58.68
N ALA A 483 -14.08 1.39 59.11
CA ALA A 483 -12.88 1.96 59.72
C ALA A 483 -13.26 2.85 60.91
N ALA A 484 -12.28 3.17 61.77
CA ALA A 484 -12.48 4.00 62.96
C ALA A 484 -13.63 3.54 63.89
N GLY A 485 -13.83 2.22 64.01
CA GLY A 485 -14.86 1.62 64.87
C GLY A 485 -16.26 1.52 64.24
N ALA A 486 -16.43 1.92 62.98
CA ALA A 486 -17.70 1.81 62.29
C ALA A 486 -18.21 0.37 62.20
N ASN A 487 -19.53 0.21 62.08
CA ASN A 487 -20.19 -1.05 61.78
C ASN A 487 -21.09 -0.90 60.55
N LEU A 488 -20.78 -1.59 59.46
CA LEU A 488 -21.57 -1.53 58.23
C LEU A 488 -23.01 -2.05 58.40
N GLY A 489 -23.28 -2.88 59.41
CA GLY A 489 -24.65 -3.31 59.74
C GLY A 489 -25.58 -2.18 60.18
N ASN A 490 -25.02 -1.02 60.58
CA ASN A 490 -25.78 0.19 60.88
C ASN A 490 -26.14 1.00 59.63
N TYR A 491 -25.84 0.50 58.43
CA TYR A 491 -26.05 1.20 57.18
C TYR A 491 -26.67 0.28 56.12
N THR A 492 -27.58 0.84 55.32
CA THR A 492 -27.92 0.25 54.01
C THR A 492 -26.91 0.73 52.98
N VAL A 493 -26.22 -0.21 52.34
CA VAL A 493 -25.14 0.07 51.39
C VAL A 493 -25.60 -0.13 49.95
N SER A 494 -25.47 0.92 49.15
CA SER A 494 -25.68 0.89 47.70
C SER A 494 -24.50 1.53 46.99
N TRP A 495 -24.38 1.32 45.68
CA TRP A 495 -23.38 1.97 44.86
C TRP A 495 -23.92 2.32 43.48
N ASN A 496 -23.35 3.37 42.90
CA ASN A 496 -23.62 3.79 41.53
C ASN A 496 -22.35 4.37 40.92
N CYS A 497 -22.16 4.18 39.62
CA CYS A 497 -21.10 4.79 38.86
C CYS A 497 -21.69 5.71 37.79
N SER A 498 -21.08 6.89 37.63
CA SER A 498 -21.34 7.80 36.52
C SER A 498 -20.15 7.83 35.58
N ASN A 499 -20.41 7.99 34.28
CA ASN A 499 -19.36 8.25 33.30
C ASN A 499 -19.33 9.74 32.96
N ALA A 500 -18.14 10.35 32.91
CA ALA A 500 -18.01 11.75 32.51
C ALA A 500 -18.34 11.97 31.02
N PHE A 501 -18.16 10.94 30.19
CA PHE A 501 -18.44 10.99 28.76
C PHE A 501 -19.78 10.31 28.42
N ALA A 502 -20.55 10.91 27.52
CA ALA A 502 -21.86 10.41 27.12
C ALA A 502 -21.76 9.02 26.44
N GLY A 503 -22.76 8.17 26.68
CA GLY A 503 -22.83 6.82 26.11
C GLY A 503 -21.94 5.77 26.82
N GLY A 504 -21.16 6.18 27.82
CA GLY A 504 -20.34 5.28 28.63
C GLY A 504 -21.12 4.53 29.72
N GLN A 505 -20.45 3.60 30.39
CA GLN A 505 -21.07 2.69 31.35
C GLN A 505 -21.53 3.41 32.63
N THR A 506 -22.70 3.06 33.18
CA THR A 506 -23.25 3.60 34.43
C THR A 506 -23.79 2.50 35.38
N PRO A 507 -22.97 1.51 35.76
CA PRO A 507 -23.44 0.41 36.59
C PRO A 507 -23.85 0.88 38.00
N SER A 508 -24.83 0.20 38.58
CA SER A 508 -25.32 0.45 39.93
C SER A 508 -25.78 -0.83 40.61
N GLY A 509 -25.80 -0.86 41.93
CA GLY A 509 -26.27 -2.01 42.69
C GLY A 509 -26.21 -1.79 44.19
N ASN A 510 -26.28 -2.91 44.91
CA ASN A 510 -26.25 -2.93 46.38
C ASN A 510 -25.02 -3.68 46.89
N GLY A 511 -24.71 -3.48 48.17
CA GLY A 511 -23.59 -4.14 48.85
C GLY A 511 -22.30 -3.32 48.88
N ALA A 512 -21.37 -3.73 49.74
CA ALA A 512 -20.13 -3.00 50.02
C ALA A 512 -18.98 -3.33 49.04
N SER A 513 -19.21 -4.20 48.06
CA SER A 513 -18.23 -4.54 47.02
C SER A 513 -18.91 -4.91 45.71
N PHE A 514 -18.29 -4.52 44.60
CA PHE A 514 -18.73 -4.82 43.24
C PHE A 514 -17.53 -4.80 42.29
N SER A 515 -17.71 -5.38 41.10
CA SER A 515 -16.68 -5.39 40.06
C SER A 515 -17.14 -4.62 38.83
N ILE A 516 -16.19 -3.96 38.17
CA ILE A 516 -16.39 -3.31 36.87
C ILE A 516 -15.29 -3.77 35.90
N THR A 517 -15.57 -3.66 34.61
CA THR A 517 -14.62 -3.92 33.54
C THR A 517 -14.62 -2.71 32.61
N PRO A 518 -13.69 -1.75 32.81
CA PRO A 518 -13.70 -0.52 32.04
C PRO A 518 -13.22 -0.75 30.60
N VAL A 519 -13.79 0.01 29.67
CA VAL A 519 -13.42 0.01 28.25
C VAL A 519 -12.67 1.29 27.88
N ALA A 520 -12.04 1.34 26.70
CA ALA A 520 -11.39 2.56 26.24
C ALA A 520 -12.39 3.73 26.21
N GLY A 521 -11.98 4.89 26.71
CA GLY A 521 -12.79 6.10 26.77
C GLY A 521 -13.65 6.26 28.03
N ASP A 522 -13.75 5.26 28.91
CA ASP A 522 -14.49 5.38 30.17
C ASP A 522 -13.82 6.35 31.15
N ASP A 523 -14.56 7.31 31.70
CA ASP A 523 -14.12 8.10 32.85
C ASP A 523 -15.16 7.89 33.96
N LEU A 524 -14.95 6.84 34.76
CA LEU A 524 -15.90 6.36 35.75
C LEU A 524 -15.63 6.98 37.11
N THR A 525 -16.70 7.53 37.69
CA THR A 525 -16.76 7.93 39.10
C THR A 525 -17.82 7.08 39.80
N CYS A 526 -17.36 6.12 40.59
CA CYS A 526 -18.17 5.24 41.38
C CYS A 526 -18.30 5.74 42.82
N THR A 527 -19.52 5.76 43.33
CA THR A 527 -19.86 6.25 44.67
C THR A 527 -20.47 5.12 45.47
N LEU A 528 -19.79 4.70 46.55
CA LEU A 528 -20.40 3.87 47.58
C LEU A 528 -21.22 4.76 48.52
N VAL A 529 -22.50 4.48 48.63
CA VAL A 529 -23.48 5.24 49.41
C VAL A 529 -23.86 4.42 50.64
N ASN A 530 -23.49 4.92 51.83
CA ASN A 530 -23.98 4.35 53.09
C ASN A 530 -25.07 5.24 53.65
N THR A 531 -26.30 4.73 53.64
CA THR A 531 -27.43 5.37 54.29
C THR A 531 -27.58 4.75 55.67
N ARG A 532 -27.25 5.49 56.72
CA ARG A 532 -27.37 4.97 58.09
C ARG A 532 -28.82 4.58 58.39
N LEU A 533 -28.99 3.55 59.24
CA LEU A 533 -30.29 3.20 59.79
C LEU A 533 -30.82 4.34 60.67
N PRO A 534 -32.16 4.48 60.82
CA PRO A 534 -32.74 5.50 61.68
C PRO A 534 -32.26 5.41 63.14
N LEU A 535 -32.03 6.57 63.75
CA LEU A 535 -31.60 6.77 65.13
C LEU A 535 -32.69 7.52 65.89
N ALA A 536 -33.16 6.90 66.97
CA ALA A 536 -34.07 7.54 67.92
C ALA A 536 -33.31 7.79 69.23
N ASP A 537 -33.43 9.00 69.78
CA ASP A 537 -32.98 9.34 71.13
C ASP A 537 -34.10 10.09 71.81
N LEU A 538 -34.90 9.36 72.60
CA LEU A 538 -36.04 9.92 73.32
C LEU A 538 -35.67 10.15 74.78
N SER A 539 -35.89 11.36 75.28
CA SER A 539 -35.89 11.67 76.70
C SER A 539 -37.31 11.90 77.20
N ILE A 540 -37.54 11.60 78.48
CA ILE A 540 -38.81 11.86 79.17
C ILE A 540 -38.53 12.50 80.53
N THR A 541 -39.26 13.56 80.86
CA THR A 541 -39.24 14.19 82.18
C THR A 541 -40.66 14.30 82.72
N LYS A 542 -40.80 14.36 84.05
CA LYS A 542 -42.07 14.58 84.75
C LYS A 542 -41.80 15.42 85.99
N THR A 543 -42.49 16.56 86.14
CA THR A 543 -42.32 17.50 87.26
C THR A 543 -43.60 18.29 87.50
N ASN A 544 -43.85 18.75 88.73
CA ASN A 544 -44.87 19.77 89.00
C ASN A 544 -44.30 21.20 89.13
N THR A 545 -43.01 21.39 88.80
CA THR A 545 -42.37 22.71 88.67
C THR A 545 -41.67 22.85 87.30
N PRO A 546 -42.40 22.78 86.17
CA PRO A 546 -41.82 22.87 84.83
C PRO A 546 -41.12 24.22 84.60
N GLY A 547 -40.10 24.24 83.74
CA GLY A 547 -39.37 25.45 83.33
C GLY A 547 -38.37 26.03 84.34
N VAL A 548 -38.24 25.45 85.55
CA VAL A 548 -37.33 25.95 86.59
C VAL A 548 -35.91 25.35 86.47
N ASN A 549 -35.77 24.08 86.07
CA ASN A 549 -34.49 23.37 86.02
C ASN A 549 -34.34 22.36 84.86
N GLY A 550 -35.03 22.57 83.73
CA GLY A 550 -35.06 21.59 82.63
C GLY A 550 -36.15 20.52 82.78
N ASP A 551 -37.29 20.92 83.34
CA ASP A 551 -38.48 20.09 83.54
C ASP A 551 -38.28 18.87 84.46
N ILE A 552 -37.39 18.98 85.44
CA ILE A 552 -37.14 17.97 86.48
C ILE A 552 -37.77 18.42 87.81
N ASP A 553 -38.11 17.48 88.68
CA ASP A 553 -38.60 17.78 90.03
C ASP A 553 -37.50 18.36 90.94
N GLN A 554 -37.87 19.21 91.91
CA GLN A 554 -36.91 19.87 92.80
C GLN A 554 -36.70 19.10 94.10
N ALA A 555 -35.46 19.05 94.59
CA ALA A 555 -35.12 18.33 95.82
C ALA A 555 -35.84 18.84 97.08
N ASN A 556 -36.36 20.08 97.06
CA ASN A 556 -37.13 20.70 98.15
C ASN A 556 -38.57 21.01 97.72
N ASP A 557 -39.09 20.33 96.70
CA ASP A 557 -40.50 20.46 96.36
C ASP A 557 -41.33 19.78 97.45
N THR A 558 -42.20 20.54 98.11
CA THR A 558 -43.06 20.03 99.19
C THR A 558 -44.51 20.34 98.86
N LEU A 559 -45.34 19.31 98.95
CA LEU A 559 -46.75 19.39 98.63
C LEU A 559 -47.58 19.09 99.87
N ALA A 560 -48.51 19.99 100.21
CA ALA A 560 -49.42 19.79 101.33
C ALA A 560 -50.57 18.86 100.93
N ARG A 561 -50.98 17.98 101.84
CA ARG A 561 -52.20 17.17 101.69
C ARG A 561 -53.40 18.08 101.40
N GLY A 562 -54.20 17.72 100.41
CA GLY A 562 -55.35 18.48 99.93
C GLY A 562 -55.02 19.58 98.91
N ALA A 563 -53.74 19.92 98.70
CA ALA A 563 -53.36 20.84 97.63
C ALA A 563 -53.61 20.21 96.25
N THR A 564 -53.86 21.06 95.26
CA THR A 564 -53.90 20.66 93.85
C THR A 564 -52.62 21.09 93.18
N THR A 565 -52.00 20.19 92.42
CA THR A 565 -50.77 20.47 91.65
C THR A 565 -50.92 19.93 90.23
N THR A 566 -50.18 20.51 89.29
CA THR A 566 -50.16 20.08 87.89
C THR A 566 -48.80 19.46 87.58
N TYR A 567 -48.80 18.18 87.27
CA TYR A 567 -47.62 17.48 86.76
C TYR A 567 -47.54 17.66 85.24
N THR A 568 -46.36 18.01 84.76
CA THR A 568 -46.04 18.16 83.34
C THR A 568 -45.07 17.06 82.95
N ILE A 569 -45.47 16.25 81.97
CA ILE A 569 -44.65 15.23 81.33
C ILE A 569 -44.18 15.81 79.99
N VAL A 570 -42.88 15.83 79.74
CA VAL A 570 -42.33 16.22 78.44
C VAL A 570 -41.58 15.03 77.86
N VAL A 571 -41.97 14.62 76.65
CA VAL A 571 -41.19 13.67 75.85
C VAL A 571 -40.52 14.46 74.74
N THR A 572 -39.21 14.33 74.61
CA THR A 572 -38.41 15.04 73.61
C THR A 572 -37.60 14.04 72.79
N ASN A 573 -37.61 14.20 71.47
CA ASN A 573 -36.67 13.57 70.57
C ASN A 573 -35.42 14.44 70.44
N ASN A 574 -34.31 13.96 70.99
CA ASN A 574 -32.97 14.52 70.84
C ASN A 574 -32.22 13.88 69.66
N GLY A 575 -32.81 12.85 69.06
CA GLY A 575 -32.22 12.09 67.96
C GLY A 575 -32.25 12.87 66.64
N PRO A 576 -31.35 12.51 65.70
CA PRO A 576 -31.26 13.18 64.42
C PRO A 576 -32.39 12.82 63.45
N ASP A 577 -33.20 11.79 63.74
CA ASP A 577 -34.34 11.38 62.91
C ASP A 577 -35.67 11.54 63.63
N ALA A 578 -36.73 11.77 62.86
CA ALA A 578 -38.07 11.80 63.40
C ALA A 578 -38.49 10.44 63.95
N VAL A 579 -39.15 10.43 65.11
CA VAL A 579 -39.63 9.23 65.77
C VAL A 579 -41.15 9.17 65.67
N THR A 580 -41.68 8.11 65.09
CA THR A 580 -43.13 7.88 64.99
C THR A 580 -43.51 6.62 65.75
N GLY A 581 -44.60 6.67 66.52
CA GLY A 581 -45.11 5.51 67.22
C GLY A 581 -44.44 5.22 68.57
N ALA A 582 -43.71 6.18 69.14
CA ALA A 582 -43.23 6.11 70.52
C ALA A 582 -44.42 5.91 71.48
N VAL A 583 -44.25 5.15 72.57
CA VAL A 583 -45.35 4.84 73.50
C VAL A 583 -45.10 5.51 74.84
N LEU A 584 -45.96 6.47 75.21
CA LEU A 584 -45.94 7.14 76.52
C LEU A 584 -46.82 6.38 77.52
N ARG A 585 -46.27 6.01 78.67
CA ARG A 585 -46.97 5.34 79.78
C ARG A 585 -46.81 6.12 81.08
N ASP A 586 -47.92 6.33 81.80
CA ASP A 586 -47.96 6.86 83.18
C ASP A 586 -48.85 5.96 84.05
N PRO A 587 -48.33 4.79 84.50
CA PRO A 587 -49.12 3.78 85.19
C PRO A 587 -49.81 4.29 86.46
N ALA A 588 -51.00 3.76 86.76
CA ALA A 588 -51.78 4.15 87.94
C ALA A 588 -51.01 3.95 89.26
N ALA A 589 -50.14 2.95 89.31
CA ALA A 589 -49.25 2.73 90.44
C ALA A 589 -48.31 3.91 90.70
N SER A 590 -47.88 4.62 89.65
CA SER A 590 -47.05 5.84 89.73
C SER A 590 -47.81 7.06 90.23
N ARG A 591 -49.12 6.95 90.45
CA ARG A 591 -50.02 8.02 90.93
C ARG A 591 -50.60 7.70 92.31
N THR A 592 -49.98 6.78 93.05
CA THR A 592 -50.38 6.45 94.42
C THR A 592 -50.30 7.69 95.33
N GLY A 593 -51.35 7.95 96.10
CA GLY A 593 -51.45 9.16 96.93
C GLY A 593 -51.86 10.42 96.16
N LEU A 594 -52.25 10.29 94.89
CA LEU A 594 -52.79 11.37 94.07
C LEU A 594 -54.22 11.03 93.62
N ASN A 595 -55.10 12.03 93.61
CA ASN A 595 -56.39 11.96 92.94
C ASN A 595 -56.39 12.85 91.70
N CYS A 596 -56.39 12.25 90.51
CA CYS A 596 -56.36 12.98 89.24
C CYS A 596 -57.70 12.77 88.52
N PRO A 597 -58.65 13.74 88.56
CA PRO A 597 -60.05 13.49 88.17
C PRO A 597 -60.33 13.62 86.66
N GLY A 598 -59.44 14.24 85.88
CA GLY A 598 -59.66 14.55 84.47
C GLY A 598 -58.74 13.79 83.51
N PRO A 599 -59.04 13.77 82.21
CA PRO A 599 -58.06 13.33 81.21
C PRO A 599 -56.83 14.25 81.27
N ALA A 600 -55.66 13.71 80.96
CA ALA A 600 -54.46 14.51 80.83
C ALA A 600 -54.53 15.36 79.55
N LEU A 601 -54.14 16.64 79.62
CA LEU A 601 -54.12 17.53 78.48
C LEU A 601 -52.81 17.33 77.70
N CYS A 602 -52.89 17.08 76.40
CA CYS A 602 -51.73 16.90 75.53
C CYS A 602 -51.60 18.10 74.57
N SER A 603 -50.37 18.62 74.43
CA SER A 603 -50.02 19.63 73.42
C SER A 603 -48.66 19.34 72.74
N GLY A 604 -48.47 19.85 71.51
CA GLY A 604 -47.27 19.63 70.68
C GLY A 604 -47.46 18.59 69.58
N ALA A 605 -46.44 18.43 68.73
CA ALA A 605 -46.51 17.66 67.48
C ALA A 605 -46.71 16.14 67.68
N GLY A 606 -46.31 15.60 68.83
CA GLY A 606 -46.47 14.18 69.17
C GLY A 606 -47.82 13.80 69.79
N CYS A 607 -48.78 14.72 69.93
CA CYS A 607 -50.06 14.43 70.56
C CYS A 607 -51.03 13.70 69.62
N PRO A 608 -51.53 12.51 69.99
CA PRO A 608 -52.54 11.83 69.19
C PRO A 608 -53.96 12.42 69.38
N ALA A 609 -54.22 13.06 70.53
CA ALA A 609 -55.46 13.77 70.84
C ALA A 609 -55.20 14.82 71.93
N ALA A 610 -56.01 15.89 71.96
CA ALA A 610 -55.86 16.96 72.96
C ALA A 610 -56.15 16.49 74.40
N ASN A 611 -57.03 15.51 74.58
CA ASN A 611 -57.38 14.94 75.89
C ASN A 611 -57.06 13.45 75.90
N LEU A 612 -56.16 13.03 76.78
CA LEU A 612 -55.75 11.63 76.95
C LEU A 612 -56.42 11.03 78.20
N PRO A 613 -57.34 10.05 78.05
CA PRO A 613 -57.89 9.31 79.17
C PRO A 613 -56.79 8.67 80.02
N LEU A 614 -56.93 8.73 81.34
CA LEU A 614 -55.94 8.17 82.27
C LEU A 614 -55.74 6.67 82.06
N ALA A 615 -56.81 5.94 81.74
CA ALA A 615 -56.73 4.51 81.39
C ALA A 615 -55.88 4.24 80.14
N GLN A 616 -55.81 5.18 79.19
CA GLN A 616 -54.91 5.04 78.03
C GLN A 616 -53.46 5.32 78.41
N LEU A 617 -53.21 6.33 79.25
CA LEU A 617 -51.87 6.57 79.80
C LEU A 617 -51.38 5.40 80.65
N ASP A 618 -52.28 4.71 81.36
CA ASP A 618 -51.97 3.49 82.12
C ASP A 618 -51.44 2.37 81.21
N THR A 619 -52.15 2.11 80.11
CA THR A 619 -51.83 1.03 79.18
C THR A 619 -50.85 1.43 78.07
N GLY A 620 -50.51 2.71 77.95
CA GLY A 620 -49.64 3.28 76.93
C GLY A 620 -50.39 3.95 75.79
N VAL A 621 -50.02 5.21 75.53
CA VAL A 621 -50.51 6.02 74.40
C VAL A 621 -49.43 6.05 73.32
N THR A 622 -49.78 5.63 72.11
CA THR A 622 -48.91 5.80 70.94
C THR A 622 -48.91 7.27 70.52
N LEU A 623 -47.74 7.90 70.58
CA LEU A 623 -47.50 9.27 70.17
C LEU A 623 -47.47 9.38 68.64
N ALA A 624 -47.90 10.55 68.14
CA ALA A 624 -47.68 10.96 66.76
C ALA A 624 -46.18 11.26 66.52
N THR A 625 -45.83 11.66 65.30
CA THR A 625 -44.43 11.90 64.92
C THR A 625 -43.81 13.03 65.74
N LEU A 626 -42.71 12.73 66.44
CA LEU A 626 -41.80 13.72 67.00
C LEU A 626 -40.71 14.01 65.98
N ALA A 627 -40.61 15.26 65.51
CA ALA A 627 -39.59 15.66 64.55
C ALA A 627 -38.17 15.56 65.16
N ALA A 628 -37.13 15.66 64.34
CA ALA A 628 -35.74 15.70 64.80
C ALA A 628 -35.33 17.07 65.38
N ALA A 629 -36.06 18.14 65.03
CA ALA A 629 -35.72 19.51 65.39
C ALA A 629 -36.87 20.22 66.13
N PRO A 630 -36.58 21.15 67.05
CA PRO A 630 -37.59 21.98 67.71
C PRO A 630 -38.37 22.88 66.72
N PRO A 631 -39.62 23.27 67.06
CA PRO A 631 -40.34 22.94 68.29
C PRO A 631 -41.09 21.59 68.24
N ASP A 632 -41.12 20.94 67.07
CA ASP A 632 -41.95 19.75 66.83
C ASP A 632 -41.28 18.45 67.28
N ASN A 633 -40.09 18.53 67.88
CA ASN A 633 -39.40 17.39 68.47
C ASN A 633 -39.91 17.02 69.87
N ARG A 634 -40.94 17.70 70.39
CA ARG A 634 -41.46 17.45 71.74
C ARG A 634 -42.98 17.31 71.80
N VAL A 635 -43.43 16.60 72.82
CA VAL A 635 -44.83 16.54 73.24
C VAL A 635 -44.93 16.77 74.75
N THR A 636 -45.94 17.54 75.16
CA THR A 636 -46.18 17.91 76.55
C THR A 636 -47.55 17.42 77.00
N VAL A 637 -47.57 16.61 78.06
CA VAL A 637 -48.80 16.09 78.69
C VAL A 637 -48.90 16.62 80.11
N THR A 638 -49.99 17.33 80.44
CA THR A 638 -50.23 17.87 81.78
C THR A 638 -51.36 17.13 82.48
N LEU A 639 -51.16 16.87 83.77
CA LEU A 639 -52.08 16.13 84.64
C LEU A 639 -52.25 16.88 85.96
N THR A 640 -53.46 17.36 86.23
CA THR A 640 -53.79 18.04 87.47
C THR A 640 -54.33 17.03 88.49
N CYS A 641 -53.70 16.97 89.66
CA CYS A 641 -54.03 16.02 90.73
C CYS A 641 -54.11 16.71 92.11
N ALA A 642 -54.98 16.20 92.97
CA ALA A 642 -55.01 16.55 94.39
C ALA A 642 -54.18 15.55 95.23
N ILE A 643 -53.43 16.07 96.20
CA ILE A 643 -52.58 15.27 97.10
C ILE A 643 -53.43 14.63 98.21
N GLN A 644 -53.36 13.31 98.39
CA GLN A 644 -54.23 12.55 99.32
C GLN A 644 -53.66 12.35 100.73
#